data_AF-A0A1I7UUX2-F1
#
_entry.id   AF-A0A1I7UUX2-F1
#
_cell.length_a   1.000
_cell.length_b   1.000
_cell.length_c   1.000
_cell.angle_alpha   90.00
_cell.angle_beta   90.00
_cell.angle_gamma   90.00
#
_symmetry.space_group_name_H-M   'P 1'
#
loop_
_entity.id
_entity.type
_entity.pdbx_description
1 polymer ?
#
loop_
_entity_poly.entity_id
_entity_poly.type
_entity_poly.pdbx_seq_one_letter_code
_entity_poly.pdbx_strand_id
1 'polypeptide(L)'
;MISVRHVVNYIRCSAPIPEDFDHLMRAIVKNSGEESAIFKLSPQDSFVLKSKLHLSEGAITELKRTFSSKLGLNVIASRDEIRKFRKEIDINKDYEFFVDKLVKEDKNGKKIEHPSPRVVIKNLKDVLTRRIQCLKDNDMLIFDDSCKDSLVISLLGDKGSEEVKLSANIQNICHPNSPDNLTLLGYYEGQDTAEQLSDKLGSVFEQWNSFDTITYTSKAKGPITIVIKKQICGDLKFLSALLGHQGQAASCPCHLCVTSWSLQGSNKLTLDCCDLNKVPEYRTIQSYAADSVTGANSVRVRSSPLCSIEPSDICIPTFHIFQGVYDAYFDDYLIGEANRKDLAESKKGAKSNNNDTFKDQKKKLSGLIKEEKQQKNYLSVLTKAADEGLCTITAFDLIMKNPVIHLKHPVQLCDADTCIVNHLSKSRRMDEWIKCSDCNKDYHFPCASIFSPDAKQELSRYSAIWKCTKCKNMTLQDHHTLAIEAVTELNAQVKFVSEKLQKIEDERLHLENLIQKSTGKTRKQLEAVFQSIGCDPRTWYQTHTGTQIRKILRKENIDSIMAVFDDNSKNQIVKNCLYGLSQLMSISGNKSFSSSEIDDIEEIVKEFGRNMKIAFPKKNLTPKLHLILYHVVPHLRKHHSWGRTSEQSIEHLHAQFNALKRRFQSVRNIEAKSRLIVEELGIRIWLHDHGVLDS
;
A
#
# COMPACT_ATOMS: atom_id res chain seq x y z
N MET A 1 -60.96 -31.27 1.83
CA MET A 1 -60.49 -29.99 2.41
C MET A 1 -61.03 -28.86 1.57
N ILE A 2 -61.82 -27.96 2.14
CA ILE A 2 -62.27 -26.75 1.45
C ILE A 2 -61.04 -25.84 1.31
N SER A 3 -60.68 -25.42 0.10
CA SER A 3 -59.51 -24.56 -0.10
C SER A 3 -59.71 -23.24 0.67
N VAL A 4 -58.67 -22.69 1.29
CA VAL A 4 -58.70 -21.37 1.97
C VAL A 4 -59.35 -20.29 1.10
N ARG A 5 -59.16 -20.37 -0.21
CA ARG A 5 -59.74 -19.46 -1.20
C ARG A 5 -61.27 -19.50 -1.26
N HIS A 6 -61.88 -20.66 -1.03
CA HIS A 6 -63.35 -20.81 -0.95
C HIS A 6 -63.91 -20.16 0.31
N VAL A 7 -63.21 -20.31 1.45
CA VAL A 7 -63.60 -19.67 2.72
C VAL A 7 -63.48 -18.15 2.62
N VAL A 8 -62.38 -17.64 2.08
CA VAL A 8 -62.18 -16.19 1.86
C VAL A 8 -63.22 -15.62 0.91
N ASN A 9 -63.55 -16.33 -0.17
CA ASN A 9 -64.60 -15.91 -1.10
C ASN A 9 -65.99 -15.91 -0.45
N TYR A 10 -66.30 -16.92 0.38
CA TYR A 10 -67.55 -16.97 1.14
C TYR A 10 -67.68 -15.81 2.15
N ILE A 11 -66.59 -15.48 2.84
CA ILE A 11 -66.52 -14.33 3.75
C ILE A 11 -66.69 -13.01 2.98
N ARG A 12 -66.08 -12.86 1.80
CA ARG A 12 -66.29 -11.68 0.92
C ARG A 12 -67.74 -11.55 0.44
N CYS A 13 -68.42 -12.66 0.17
CA CYS A 13 -69.85 -12.64 -0.16
C CYS A 13 -70.71 -12.21 1.03
N SER A 14 -70.26 -12.47 2.25
CA SER A 14 -70.97 -12.16 3.49
C SER A 14 -70.67 -10.75 4.05
N ALA A 15 -69.53 -10.16 3.64
CA ALA A 15 -69.12 -8.79 3.94
C ALA A 15 -68.71 -8.08 2.64
N PRO A 16 -69.69 -7.59 1.84
CA PRO A 16 -69.42 -7.05 0.50
C PRO A 16 -68.78 -5.65 0.53
N ILE A 17 -68.86 -4.94 1.66
CA ILE A 17 -68.20 -3.66 1.88
C ILE A 17 -66.75 -3.94 2.31
N PRO A 18 -65.73 -3.39 1.63
CA PRO A 18 -64.31 -3.67 1.93
C PRO A 18 -63.91 -3.42 3.39
N GLU A 19 -64.48 -2.39 4.01
CA GLU A 19 -64.21 -2.03 5.41
C GLU A 19 -64.77 -3.09 6.38
N ASP A 20 -65.97 -3.61 6.12
CA ASP A 20 -66.58 -4.68 6.93
C ASP A 20 -65.82 -5.99 6.75
N PHE A 21 -65.35 -6.28 5.53
CA PHE A 21 -64.50 -7.44 5.28
C PHE A 21 -63.18 -7.33 6.05
N ASP A 22 -62.53 -6.17 6.03
CA ASP A 22 -61.29 -5.93 6.77
C ASP A 22 -61.52 -5.98 8.29
N HIS A 23 -62.62 -5.43 8.79
CA HIS A 23 -63.01 -5.51 10.19
C HIS A 23 -63.29 -6.95 10.62
N LEU A 24 -63.98 -7.73 9.79
CA LEU A 24 -64.27 -9.13 10.03
C LEU A 24 -63.00 -9.99 9.99
N MET A 25 -62.11 -9.76 9.02
CA MET A 25 -60.81 -10.43 8.96
C MET A 25 -59.94 -10.10 10.18
N ARG A 26 -59.90 -8.82 10.61
CA ARG A 26 -59.21 -8.42 11.84
C ARG A 26 -59.83 -9.05 13.08
N ALA A 27 -61.16 -9.16 13.15
CA ALA A 27 -61.86 -9.80 14.24
C ALA A 27 -61.60 -11.32 14.29
N ILE A 28 -61.55 -11.99 13.14
CA ILE A 28 -61.20 -13.41 13.02
C ILE A 28 -59.76 -13.63 13.52
N VAL A 29 -58.82 -12.82 13.06
CA VAL A 29 -57.41 -12.88 13.48
C VAL A 29 -57.24 -12.55 14.98
N LYS A 30 -58.05 -11.64 15.52
CA LYS A 30 -58.03 -11.28 16.95
C LYS A 30 -58.68 -12.35 17.84
N ASN A 31 -59.67 -13.08 17.33
CA ASN A 31 -60.43 -14.09 18.08
C ASN A 31 -60.00 -15.54 17.78
N SER A 32 -58.93 -15.76 17.01
CA SER A 32 -58.43 -17.11 16.67
C SER A 32 -57.81 -17.88 17.85
N GLY A 33 -57.97 -17.40 19.09
CA GLY A 33 -57.53 -18.08 20.31
C GLY A 33 -56.01 -18.26 20.44
N GLU A 34 -55.60 -18.92 21.53
CA GLU A 34 -54.20 -19.24 21.87
C GLU A 34 -53.48 -20.12 20.81
N GLU A 35 -54.21 -20.65 19.83
CA GLU A 35 -53.67 -21.31 18.62
C GLU A 35 -53.09 -20.32 17.57
N SER A 36 -52.65 -19.15 18.02
CA SER A 36 -51.90 -18.14 17.25
C SER A 36 -50.54 -18.60 16.69
N ALA A 37 -50.22 -19.90 16.77
CA ALA A 37 -48.98 -20.49 16.29
C ALA A 37 -48.70 -20.26 14.79
N ILE A 38 -49.76 -20.05 13.99
CA ILE A 38 -49.64 -19.83 12.53
C ILE A 38 -48.87 -18.53 12.20
N PHE A 39 -48.94 -17.51 13.06
CA PHE A 39 -48.32 -16.19 12.80
C PHE A 39 -47.13 -15.87 13.71
N LYS A 40 -46.74 -16.78 14.63
CA LYS A 40 -45.60 -16.58 15.52
C LYS A 40 -44.33 -17.11 14.85
N LEU A 41 -43.38 -16.20 14.60
CA LEU A 41 -42.03 -16.56 14.18
C LEU A 41 -41.35 -17.43 15.25
N SER A 42 -40.63 -18.45 14.81
CA SER A 42 -39.79 -19.26 15.70
C SER A 42 -38.71 -18.38 16.36
N PRO A 43 -38.06 -18.84 17.46
CA PRO A 43 -36.90 -18.14 18.02
C PRO A 43 -35.80 -17.89 16.98
N GLN A 44 -35.60 -18.85 16.06
CA GLN A 44 -34.68 -18.75 14.95
C GLN A 44 -35.09 -17.67 13.94
N ASP A 45 -36.35 -17.68 13.46
CA ASP A 45 -36.82 -16.69 12.49
C ASP A 45 -36.84 -15.28 13.07
N SER A 46 -37.19 -15.17 14.37
CA SER A 46 -37.12 -13.91 15.10
C SER A 46 -35.68 -13.41 15.24
N PHE A 47 -34.73 -14.32 15.47
CA PHE A 47 -33.30 -14.00 15.49
C PHE A 47 -32.78 -13.57 14.11
N VAL A 48 -33.21 -14.25 13.05
CA VAL A 48 -32.91 -13.90 11.65
C VAL A 48 -33.43 -12.50 11.33
N LEU A 49 -34.70 -12.22 11.62
CA LEU A 49 -35.32 -10.90 11.43
C LEU A 49 -34.53 -9.81 12.14
N LYS A 50 -34.19 -10.05 13.42
CA LYS A 50 -33.38 -9.13 14.23
C LYS A 50 -32.05 -8.81 13.54
N SER A 51 -31.36 -9.85 13.08
CA SER A 51 -29.98 -9.75 12.61
C SER A 51 -29.92 -9.14 11.21
N LYS A 52 -30.81 -9.55 10.30
CA LYS A 52 -30.92 -9.03 8.92
C LYS A 52 -31.30 -7.55 8.91
N LEU A 53 -32.15 -7.11 9.83
CA LEU A 53 -32.59 -5.71 9.94
C LEU A 53 -31.75 -4.87 10.91
N HIS A 54 -30.68 -5.42 11.48
CA HIS A 54 -29.82 -4.74 12.47
C HIS A 54 -30.57 -4.13 13.66
N LEU A 55 -31.64 -4.81 14.11
CA LEU A 55 -32.49 -4.34 15.21
C LEU A 55 -31.77 -4.52 16.55
N SER A 56 -31.82 -3.47 17.39
CA SER A 56 -31.41 -3.57 18.78
C SER A 56 -32.38 -4.45 19.59
N GLU A 57 -31.93 -4.94 20.75
CA GLU A 57 -32.80 -5.68 21.68
C GLU A 57 -34.06 -4.87 22.07
N GLY A 58 -33.88 -3.56 22.26
CA GLY A 58 -34.98 -2.64 22.55
C GLY A 58 -35.93 -2.50 21.36
N ALA A 59 -35.39 -2.37 20.14
CA ALA A 59 -36.21 -2.26 18.93
C ALA A 59 -37.05 -3.51 18.67
N ILE A 60 -36.51 -4.71 18.90
CA ILE A 60 -37.29 -5.95 18.75
C ILE A 60 -38.42 -6.03 19.79
N THR A 61 -38.15 -5.59 21.02
CA THR A 61 -39.13 -5.59 22.11
C THR A 61 -40.25 -4.61 21.81
N GLU A 62 -39.91 -3.43 21.29
CA GLU A 62 -40.87 -2.42 20.85
C GLU A 62 -41.73 -2.91 19.68
N LEU A 63 -41.09 -3.52 18.68
CA LEU A 63 -41.75 -4.07 17.51
C LEU A 63 -42.80 -5.13 17.92
N LYS A 64 -42.41 -6.05 18.81
CA LYS A 64 -43.33 -7.04 19.38
C LYS A 64 -44.51 -6.36 20.10
N ARG A 65 -44.24 -5.38 20.95
CA ARG A 65 -45.27 -4.62 21.69
C ARG A 65 -46.22 -3.89 20.76
N THR A 66 -45.70 -3.32 19.67
CA THR A 66 -46.51 -2.62 18.67
C THR A 66 -47.43 -3.61 17.93
N PHE A 67 -46.93 -4.76 17.49
CA PHE A 67 -47.77 -5.78 16.85
C PHE A 67 -48.87 -6.29 17.80
N SER A 68 -48.54 -6.56 19.05
CA SER A 68 -49.53 -7.03 20.02
C SER A 68 -50.58 -5.97 20.36
N SER A 69 -50.19 -4.70 20.51
CA SER A 69 -51.14 -3.62 20.83
C SER A 69 -52.00 -3.17 19.65
N LYS A 70 -51.45 -3.14 18.43
CA LYS A 70 -52.14 -2.62 17.23
C LYS A 70 -52.87 -3.70 16.44
N LEU A 71 -52.31 -4.91 16.36
CA LEU A 71 -52.88 -6.02 15.58
C LEU A 71 -53.46 -7.14 16.44
N GLY A 72 -53.23 -7.12 17.77
CA GLY A 72 -53.64 -8.21 18.65
C GLY A 72 -52.81 -9.49 18.48
N LEU A 73 -51.70 -9.42 17.75
CA LEU A 73 -50.89 -10.58 17.37
C LEU A 73 -49.53 -10.61 18.09
N ASN A 74 -49.13 -11.80 18.52
CA ASN A 74 -47.80 -12.06 19.07
C ASN A 74 -46.89 -12.70 18.01
N VAL A 75 -46.40 -11.87 17.09
CA VAL A 75 -45.68 -12.33 15.89
C VAL A 75 -44.22 -12.73 16.18
N ILE A 76 -43.57 -12.12 17.18
CA ILE A 76 -42.14 -12.28 17.43
C ILE A 76 -41.91 -13.10 18.69
N ALA A 77 -40.94 -14.03 18.67
CA ALA A 77 -40.50 -14.75 19.86
C ALA A 77 -40.07 -13.77 20.98
N SER A 78 -40.17 -14.22 22.23
CA SER A 78 -39.69 -13.43 23.37
C SER A 78 -38.18 -13.20 23.28
N ARG A 79 -37.73 -12.13 23.93
CA ARG A 79 -36.31 -11.81 24.03
C ARG A 79 -35.49 -12.97 24.61
N ASP A 80 -36.03 -13.66 25.59
CA ASP A 80 -35.31 -14.73 26.28
C ASP A 80 -35.25 -16.00 25.43
N GLU A 81 -36.30 -16.32 24.65
CA GLU A 81 -36.26 -17.36 23.62
C GLU A 81 -35.20 -17.07 22.54
N ILE A 82 -35.15 -15.84 22.03
CA ILE A 82 -34.14 -15.41 21.03
C ILE A 82 -32.72 -15.49 21.61
N ARG A 83 -32.53 -15.06 22.87
CA ARG A 83 -31.24 -15.15 23.56
C ARG A 83 -30.82 -16.59 23.80
N LYS A 84 -31.77 -17.47 24.13
CA LYS A 84 -31.50 -18.90 24.30
C LYS A 84 -31.05 -19.51 22.97
N PHE A 85 -31.76 -19.24 21.88
CA PHE A 85 -31.34 -19.67 20.54
C PHE A 85 -29.96 -19.13 20.15
N ARG A 86 -29.68 -17.85 20.39
CA ARG A 86 -28.35 -17.27 20.14
C ARG A 86 -27.24 -18.01 20.92
N LYS A 87 -27.52 -18.45 22.15
CA LYS A 87 -26.59 -19.26 22.95
C LYS A 87 -26.45 -20.70 22.43
N GLU A 88 -27.43 -21.24 21.70
CA GLU A 88 -27.32 -22.59 21.13
C GLU A 88 -26.35 -22.63 19.93
N ILE A 89 -26.22 -21.51 19.19
CA ILE A 89 -25.21 -21.36 18.12
C ILE A 89 -23.79 -21.49 18.70
N ASP A 90 -23.56 -20.92 19.90
CA ASP A 90 -22.31 -20.95 20.69
C ASP A 90 -21.01 -20.99 19.87
N ILE A 91 -20.72 -19.92 19.13
CA ILE A 91 -19.50 -19.83 18.30
C ILE A 91 -18.23 -19.86 19.15
N ASN A 92 -18.26 -19.27 20.34
CA ASN A 92 -17.07 -19.11 21.18
C ASN A 92 -16.47 -20.43 21.67
N LYS A 93 -17.26 -21.52 21.72
CA LYS A 93 -16.75 -22.85 22.11
C LYS A 93 -15.66 -23.35 21.17
N ASP A 94 -15.69 -22.92 19.91
CA ASP A 94 -14.79 -23.34 18.84
C ASP A 94 -13.42 -22.64 18.87
N TYR A 95 -13.21 -21.70 19.80
CA TYR A 95 -12.01 -20.86 19.87
C TYR A 95 -11.36 -20.86 21.25
N GLU A 96 -10.05 -20.62 21.24
CA GLU A 96 -9.24 -20.27 22.40
C GLU A 96 -8.90 -18.79 22.37
N PHE A 97 -8.93 -18.16 23.55
CA PHE A 97 -8.73 -16.73 23.72
C PHE A 97 -7.54 -16.52 24.65
N PHE A 98 -6.59 -15.74 24.19
CA PHE A 98 -5.36 -15.41 24.90
C PHE A 98 -5.21 -13.90 25.02
N VAL A 99 -4.51 -13.47 26.07
CA VAL A 99 -4.05 -12.10 26.23
C VAL A 99 -2.52 -12.14 26.29
N ASP A 100 -1.91 -11.88 25.15
CA ASP A 100 -0.46 -11.80 25.02
C ASP A 100 0.04 -10.45 25.54
N LYS A 101 1.34 -10.35 25.83
CA LYS A 101 2.01 -9.10 26.17
C LYS A 101 2.81 -8.61 24.96
N LEU A 102 2.46 -7.44 24.43
CA LEU A 102 3.20 -6.79 23.36
C LEU A 102 4.03 -5.63 23.92
N VAL A 103 5.31 -5.59 23.54
CA VAL A 103 6.17 -4.45 23.85
C VAL A 103 6.01 -3.42 22.74
N LYS A 104 5.47 -2.24 23.06
CA LYS A 104 5.46 -1.08 22.16
C LYS A 104 6.41 -0.01 22.67
N GLU A 105 7.04 0.68 21.75
CA GLU A 105 7.89 1.83 22.05
C GLU A 105 7.02 3.09 22.10
N ASP A 106 7.12 3.86 23.18
CA ASP A 106 6.43 5.13 23.29
C ASP A 106 7.11 6.22 22.43
N LYS A 107 6.51 7.41 22.36
CA LYS A 107 7.05 8.55 21.59
C LYS A 107 8.42 9.03 22.06
N ASN A 108 8.87 8.62 23.25
CA ASN A 108 10.13 8.97 23.87
C ASN A 108 11.16 7.81 23.84
N GLY A 109 10.84 6.71 23.14
CA GLY A 109 11.73 5.55 23.03
C GLY A 109 11.62 4.54 24.18
N LYS A 110 10.69 4.73 25.13
CA LYS A 110 10.51 3.82 26.27
C LYS A 110 9.65 2.63 25.86
N LYS A 111 10.16 1.43 26.11
CA LYS A 111 9.43 0.18 25.91
C LYS A 111 8.38 -0.01 26.99
N ILE A 112 7.11 -0.11 26.60
CA ILE A 112 5.95 -0.33 27.47
C ILE A 112 5.26 -1.62 27.04
N GLU A 113 4.96 -2.48 28.02
CA GLU A 113 4.15 -3.68 27.79
C GLU A 113 2.67 -3.30 27.76
N HIS A 114 1.99 -3.72 26.69
CA HIS A 114 0.55 -3.58 26.52
C HIS A 114 -0.09 -4.95 26.33
N PRO A 115 -1.21 -5.24 27.02
CA PRO A 115 -1.95 -6.47 26.80
C PRO A 115 -2.62 -6.46 25.43
N SER A 116 -2.57 -7.58 24.73
CA SER A 116 -3.00 -7.72 23.34
C SER A 116 -3.80 -9.00 23.12
N PRO A 117 -4.90 -8.96 22.35
CA PRO A 117 -5.67 -10.15 22.06
C PRO A 117 -4.93 -11.09 21.11
N ARG A 118 -5.04 -12.39 21.36
CA ARG A 118 -4.79 -13.44 20.38
C ARG A 118 -5.92 -14.47 20.46
N VAL A 119 -6.44 -14.85 19.30
CA VAL A 119 -7.54 -15.82 19.19
C VAL A 119 -7.15 -16.89 18.19
N VAL A 120 -7.45 -18.16 18.51
CA VAL A 120 -7.09 -19.31 17.69
C VAL A 120 -8.25 -20.32 17.67
N ILE A 121 -8.55 -20.89 16.50
CA ILE A 121 -9.54 -21.95 16.34
C ILE A 121 -9.04 -23.28 16.94
N LYS A 122 -9.93 -23.98 17.66
CA LYS A 122 -9.61 -25.26 18.31
C LYS A 122 -9.56 -26.44 17.35
N ASN A 123 -10.60 -26.56 16.51
CA ASN A 123 -10.73 -27.65 15.56
C ASN A 123 -11.31 -27.14 14.23
N LEU A 124 -10.40 -26.85 13.30
CA LEU A 124 -10.70 -26.37 11.97
C LEU A 124 -11.57 -27.35 11.17
N LYS A 125 -11.23 -28.65 11.21
CA LYS A 125 -11.93 -29.67 10.43
C LYS A 125 -13.39 -29.81 10.87
N ASP A 126 -13.65 -29.80 12.16
CA ASP A 126 -15.01 -29.92 12.71
C ASP A 126 -15.86 -28.70 12.40
N VAL A 127 -15.28 -27.50 12.49
CA VAL A 127 -15.96 -26.25 12.13
C VAL A 127 -16.32 -26.26 10.64
N LEU A 128 -15.36 -26.58 9.76
CA LEU A 128 -15.62 -26.67 8.32
C LEU A 128 -16.65 -27.74 7.99
N THR A 129 -16.57 -28.91 8.62
CA THR A 129 -17.53 -30.02 8.41
C THR A 129 -18.96 -29.58 8.74
N ARG A 130 -19.17 -28.89 9.88
CA ARG A 130 -20.48 -28.33 10.23
C ARG A 130 -20.96 -27.29 9.23
N ARG A 131 -20.07 -26.40 8.77
CA ARG A 131 -20.41 -25.39 7.76
C ARG A 131 -20.82 -26.01 6.43
N ILE A 132 -20.06 -26.99 5.95
CA ILE A 132 -20.35 -27.69 4.67
C ILE A 132 -21.65 -28.47 4.77
N GLN A 133 -21.91 -29.13 5.90
CA GLN A 133 -23.21 -29.77 6.17
C GLN A 133 -24.35 -28.74 6.08
N CYS A 134 -24.21 -27.59 6.74
CA CYS A 134 -25.21 -26.53 6.72
C CYS A 134 -25.44 -25.97 5.30
N LEU A 135 -24.39 -25.68 4.56
CA LEU A 135 -24.47 -25.24 3.16
C LEU A 135 -25.14 -26.30 2.28
N LYS A 136 -24.86 -27.60 2.51
CA LYS A 136 -25.52 -28.68 1.78
C LYS A 136 -27.00 -28.77 2.12
N ASP A 137 -27.37 -28.62 3.39
CA ASP A 137 -28.74 -28.73 3.87
C ASP A 137 -29.64 -27.60 3.38
N ASN A 138 -29.04 -26.44 3.08
CA ASN A 138 -29.68 -25.26 2.50
C ASN A 138 -29.44 -25.13 0.97
N ASP A 139 -28.95 -26.18 0.31
CA ASP A 139 -28.70 -26.24 -1.14
C ASP A 139 -27.86 -25.09 -1.71
N MET A 140 -26.86 -24.65 -0.94
CA MET A 140 -25.94 -23.56 -1.31
C MET A 140 -24.64 -24.02 -1.98
N LEU A 141 -24.34 -25.32 -1.97
CA LEU A 141 -23.10 -25.85 -2.55
C LEU A 141 -23.19 -25.95 -4.09
N ILE A 142 -22.15 -25.45 -4.77
CA ILE A 142 -22.03 -25.44 -6.23
C ILE A 142 -20.78 -26.19 -6.67
N PHE A 143 -20.95 -27.04 -7.68
CA PHE A 143 -19.89 -27.78 -8.35
C PHE A 143 -19.92 -27.47 -9.85
N ASP A 144 -18.93 -26.73 -10.34
CA ASP A 144 -18.74 -26.28 -11.73
C ASP A 144 -17.35 -26.67 -12.25
N ASP A 145 -16.99 -26.28 -13.47
CA ASP A 145 -15.70 -26.63 -14.09
C ASP A 145 -14.47 -26.22 -13.27
N SER A 146 -14.56 -25.17 -12.46
CA SER A 146 -13.45 -24.69 -11.62
C SER A 146 -13.16 -25.59 -10.42
N CYS A 147 -14.18 -26.25 -9.89
CA CYS A 147 -14.06 -27.11 -8.71
C CYS A 147 -14.22 -28.61 -9.04
N LYS A 148 -14.90 -28.95 -10.14
CA LYS A 148 -15.28 -30.31 -10.54
C LYS A 148 -15.98 -31.02 -9.38
N ASP A 149 -15.63 -32.27 -9.11
CA ASP A 149 -16.19 -33.04 -7.98
C ASP A 149 -15.45 -32.79 -6.65
N SER A 150 -14.64 -31.73 -6.54
CA SER A 150 -13.86 -31.42 -5.35
C SER A 150 -14.41 -30.22 -4.60
N LEU A 151 -14.24 -30.23 -3.28
CA LEU A 151 -14.47 -29.05 -2.46
C LEU A 151 -13.20 -28.21 -2.45
N VAL A 152 -13.28 -26.94 -2.83
CA VAL A 152 -12.12 -26.03 -2.80
C VAL A 152 -12.23 -25.13 -1.57
N ILE A 153 -11.20 -25.17 -0.74
CA ILE A 153 -11.08 -24.36 0.47
C ILE A 153 -9.81 -23.54 0.33
N SER A 154 -9.92 -22.22 0.52
CA SER A 154 -8.74 -21.35 0.48
C SER A 154 -8.43 -20.81 1.86
N LEU A 155 -7.15 -20.78 2.20
CA LEU A 155 -6.63 -20.08 3.36
C LEU A 155 -6.28 -18.65 2.95
N LEU A 156 -6.74 -17.66 3.71
CA LEU A 156 -6.49 -16.25 3.45
C LEU A 156 -5.87 -15.59 4.68
N GLY A 157 -4.81 -14.82 4.48
CA GLY A 157 -4.24 -14.02 5.55
C GLY A 157 -3.75 -12.68 5.04
N ASP A 158 -3.90 -11.68 5.91
CA ASP A 158 -3.41 -10.33 5.66
C ASP A 158 -3.32 -9.54 6.98
N LYS A 159 -2.46 -8.52 6.97
CA LYS A 159 -2.34 -7.55 8.05
C LYS A 159 -3.11 -6.27 7.72
N GLY A 160 -4.33 -6.19 8.25
CA GLY A 160 -5.11 -4.96 8.28
C GLY A 160 -4.95 -4.18 9.58
N SER A 161 -4.43 -2.94 9.51
CA SER A 161 -4.19 -2.06 10.67
C SER A 161 -3.13 -2.65 11.62
N GLU A 162 -3.47 -2.91 12.89
CA GLU A 162 -2.54 -3.41 13.89
C GLU A 162 -2.54 -4.95 14.00
N GLU A 163 -3.55 -5.65 13.44
CA GLU A 163 -3.68 -7.10 13.59
C GLU A 163 -3.61 -7.88 12.29
N VAL A 164 -2.96 -9.03 12.37
CA VAL A 164 -2.98 -10.07 11.35
C VAL A 164 -4.22 -10.93 11.56
N LYS A 165 -4.96 -11.22 10.49
CA LYS A 165 -6.08 -12.18 10.52
C LYS A 165 -5.78 -13.31 9.57
N LEU A 166 -6.12 -14.53 9.97
CA LEU A 166 -6.06 -15.74 9.16
C LEU A 166 -7.47 -16.33 9.12
N SER A 167 -7.97 -16.61 7.92
CA SER A 167 -9.34 -17.07 7.67
C SER A 167 -9.37 -18.18 6.62
N ALA A 168 -10.42 -18.99 6.61
CA ALA A 168 -10.71 -19.94 5.54
C ALA A 168 -11.98 -19.54 4.79
N ASN A 169 -11.98 -19.66 3.46
CA ASN A 169 -13.17 -19.52 2.63
C ASN A 169 -13.58 -20.86 1.99
N ILE A 170 -14.85 -20.96 1.60
CA ILE A 170 -15.36 -22.07 0.79
C ILE A 170 -15.66 -21.53 -0.61
N GLN A 171 -15.04 -22.09 -1.64
CA GLN A 171 -15.20 -21.60 -3.02
C GLN A 171 -16.50 -22.06 -3.70
N ASN A 172 -17.01 -23.23 -3.27
CA ASN A 172 -18.15 -23.94 -3.84
C ASN A 172 -19.50 -23.29 -3.47
N ILE A 173 -19.62 -21.98 -3.60
CA ILE A 173 -20.84 -21.21 -3.36
C ILE A 173 -20.99 -20.13 -4.45
N CYS A 174 -22.13 -19.44 -4.50
CA CYS A 174 -22.37 -18.36 -5.46
C CYS A 174 -21.42 -17.17 -5.26
N HIS A 175 -21.16 -16.77 -4.01
CA HIS A 175 -20.42 -15.54 -3.66
C HIS A 175 -19.20 -15.84 -2.76
N PRO A 176 -18.19 -16.56 -3.29
CA PRO A 176 -17.03 -17.04 -2.53
C PRO A 176 -16.14 -15.94 -1.93
N ASN A 177 -16.17 -14.73 -2.51
CA ASN A 177 -15.45 -13.56 -2.01
C ASN A 177 -16.26 -12.73 -0.99
N SER A 178 -17.42 -13.20 -0.54
CA SER A 178 -18.16 -12.54 0.54
C SER A 178 -17.34 -12.59 1.84
N PRO A 179 -17.22 -11.48 2.60
CA PRO A 179 -16.63 -11.53 3.94
C PRO A 179 -17.41 -12.44 4.89
N ASP A 180 -18.70 -12.66 4.63
CA ASP A 180 -19.55 -13.51 5.46
C ASP A 180 -19.35 -15.01 5.17
N ASN A 181 -18.59 -15.35 4.12
CA ASN A 181 -18.10 -16.70 3.86
C ASN A 181 -16.79 -17.03 4.59
N LEU A 182 -16.10 -16.03 5.15
CA LEU A 182 -14.80 -16.23 5.81
C LEU A 182 -14.97 -16.74 7.24
N THR A 183 -14.53 -17.97 7.49
CA THR A 183 -14.31 -18.45 8.86
C THR A 183 -13.00 -17.89 9.37
N LEU A 184 -13.06 -17.05 10.39
CA LEU A 184 -11.87 -16.63 11.14
C LEU A 184 -11.21 -17.86 11.76
N LEU A 185 -9.93 -18.10 11.47
CA LEU A 185 -9.16 -19.18 12.07
C LEU A 185 -8.30 -18.68 13.24
N GLY A 186 -7.87 -17.42 13.15
CA GLY A 186 -7.21 -16.75 14.24
C GLY A 186 -6.83 -15.32 13.89
N TYR A 187 -6.52 -14.54 14.93
CA TYR A 187 -5.92 -13.23 14.77
C TYR A 187 -5.03 -12.88 15.96
N TYR A 188 -4.09 -11.98 15.73
CA TYR A 188 -3.24 -11.40 16.77
C TYR A 188 -2.75 -10.01 16.33
N GLU A 189 -2.47 -9.15 17.30
CA GLU A 189 -1.84 -7.85 17.03
C GLU A 189 -0.33 -8.03 16.79
N GLY A 190 0.19 -7.53 15.66
CA GLY A 190 1.57 -7.80 15.25
C GLY A 190 1.82 -7.66 13.75
N GLN A 191 2.81 -8.40 13.27
CA GLN A 191 3.23 -8.45 11.87
C GLN A 191 3.02 -9.84 11.29
N ASP A 192 2.73 -9.90 10.00
CA ASP A 192 2.57 -11.08 9.15
C ASP A 192 3.92 -11.71 8.74
N THR A 193 4.92 -11.62 9.60
CA THR A 193 6.24 -12.26 9.39
C THR A 193 6.16 -13.76 9.64
N ALA A 194 6.99 -14.55 8.96
CA ALA A 194 7.03 -16.01 9.11
C ALA A 194 7.20 -16.45 10.57
N GLU A 195 8.07 -15.76 11.32
CA GLU A 195 8.35 -16.06 12.72
C GLU A 195 7.10 -15.86 13.60
N GLN A 196 6.41 -14.73 13.45
CA GLN A 196 5.18 -14.45 14.22
C GLN A 196 3.99 -15.30 13.79
N LEU A 197 3.84 -15.60 12.48
CA LEU A 197 2.80 -16.51 12.01
C LEU A 197 2.98 -17.90 12.63
N SER A 198 4.22 -18.40 12.64
CA SER A 198 4.55 -19.69 13.26
C SER A 198 4.32 -19.68 14.77
N ASP A 199 4.76 -18.64 15.49
CA ASP A 199 4.60 -18.53 16.95
C ASP A 199 3.13 -18.39 17.37
N LYS A 200 2.37 -17.54 16.68
CA LYS A 200 1.02 -17.16 17.10
C LYS A 200 -0.09 -18.05 16.55
N LEU A 201 0.10 -18.62 15.35
CA LEU A 201 -0.92 -19.38 14.62
C LEU A 201 -0.41 -20.76 14.15
N GLY A 202 0.73 -21.25 14.65
CA GLY A 202 1.32 -22.55 14.29
C GLY A 202 0.33 -23.72 14.34
N SER A 203 -0.47 -23.80 15.41
CA SER A 203 -1.48 -24.85 15.58
C SER A 203 -2.60 -24.81 14.52
N VAL A 204 -2.88 -23.66 13.91
CA VAL A 204 -3.83 -23.55 12.80
C VAL A 204 -3.25 -24.16 11.53
N PHE A 205 -1.96 -23.91 11.26
CA PHE A 205 -1.28 -24.45 10.09
C PHE A 205 -1.08 -25.97 10.20
N GLU A 206 -0.77 -26.48 11.40
CA GLU A 206 -0.75 -27.92 11.68
C GLU A 206 -2.10 -28.56 11.38
N GLN A 207 -3.20 -27.96 11.88
CA GLN A 207 -4.55 -28.43 11.57
C GLN A 207 -4.83 -28.37 10.06
N TRP A 208 -4.53 -27.27 9.38
CA TRP A 208 -4.70 -27.13 7.93
C TRP A 208 -3.98 -28.23 7.14
N ASN A 209 -2.76 -28.58 7.56
CA ASN A 209 -1.96 -29.60 6.89
C ASN A 209 -2.45 -31.04 7.18
N SER A 210 -3.23 -31.26 8.24
CA SER A 210 -3.59 -32.59 8.73
C SER A 210 -4.78 -33.29 8.03
N PHE A 211 -5.52 -32.61 7.16
CA PHE A 211 -6.71 -33.20 6.52
C PHE A 211 -6.84 -32.83 5.04
N ASP A 212 -7.15 -33.80 4.20
CA ASP A 212 -7.40 -33.58 2.75
C ASP A 212 -8.80 -34.00 2.32
N THR A 213 -9.65 -34.39 3.28
CA THR A 213 -11.01 -34.84 3.03
C THR A 213 -11.97 -34.37 4.12
N ILE A 214 -13.21 -34.07 3.75
CA ILE A 214 -14.33 -33.82 4.68
C ILE A 214 -15.45 -34.82 4.38
N THR A 215 -16.14 -35.25 5.43
CA THR A 215 -17.31 -36.12 5.31
C THR A 215 -18.55 -35.38 5.80
N TYR A 216 -19.58 -35.29 4.96
CA TYR A 216 -20.88 -34.73 5.31
C TYR A 216 -21.99 -35.70 4.92
N THR A 217 -23.17 -35.57 5.53
CA THR A 217 -24.32 -36.44 5.30
C THR A 217 -25.23 -35.86 4.25
N SER A 218 -25.48 -36.63 3.18
CA SER A 218 -26.49 -36.33 2.17
C SER A 218 -27.81 -37.00 2.53
N LYS A 219 -28.92 -36.25 2.46
CA LYS A 219 -30.29 -36.76 2.69
C LYS A 219 -30.63 -37.98 1.80
N ALA A 220 -30.02 -38.08 0.61
CA ALA A 220 -30.31 -39.14 -0.35
C ALA A 220 -29.27 -40.28 -0.39
N LYS A 221 -28.02 -40.02 -0.01
CA LYS A 221 -26.89 -40.94 -0.24
C LYS A 221 -26.14 -41.35 1.04
N GLY A 222 -26.58 -40.89 2.21
CA GLY A 222 -25.87 -41.14 3.47
C GLY A 222 -24.55 -40.35 3.55
N PRO A 223 -23.54 -40.82 4.31
CA PRO A 223 -22.27 -40.11 4.45
C PRO A 223 -21.50 -40.09 3.13
N ILE A 224 -21.10 -38.90 2.69
CA ILE A 224 -20.27 -38.64 1.51
C ILE A 224 -18.95 -38.05 1.98
N THR A 225 -17.84 -38.71 1.62
CA THR A 225 -16.49 -38.18 1.80
C THR A 225 -16.02 -37.53 0.49
N ILE A 226 -15.64 -36.25 0.57
CA ILE A 226 -15.15 -35.47 -0.57
C ILE A 226 -13.71 -35.04 -0.35
N VAL A 227 -12.93 -35.05 -1.44
CA VAL A 227 -11.55 -34.54 -1.45
C VAL A 227 -11.55 -33.03 -1.44
N ILE A 228 -10.64 -32.46 -0.65
CA ILE A 228 -10.43 -31.02 -0.54
C ILE A 228 -9.26 -30.62 -1.44
N LYS A 229 -9.51 -29.65 -2.32
CA LYS A 229 -8.46 -28.88 -2.97
C LYS A 229 -8.17 -27.66 -2.11
N LYS A 230 -6.95 -27.57 -1.61
CA LYS A 230 -6.48 -26.44 -0.82
C LYS A 230 -5.94 -25.36 -1.75
N GLN A 231 -6.19 -24.11 -1.40
CA GLN A 231 -5.58 -22.94 -2.03
C GLN A 231 -5.10 -21.98 -0.94
N ILE A 232 -4.19 -21.07 -1.29
CA ILE A 232 -3.78 -19.97 -0.41
C ILE A 232 -3.88 -18.66 -1.16
N CYS A 233 -4.54 -17.68 -0.57
CA CYS A 233 -4.61 -16.33 -1.11
C CYS A 233 -4.13 -15.29 -0.07
N GLY A 234 -3.63 -14.16 -0.53
CA GLY A 234 -3.20 -13.06 0.31
C GLY A 234 -2.29 -12.13 -0.48
N ASP A 235 -1.84 -11.05 0.15
CA ASP A 235 -0.88 -10.15 -0.51
C ASP A 235 0.47 -10.86 -0.71
N LEU A 236 1.34 -10.30 -1.55
CA LEU A 236 2.62 -10.96 -1.86
C LEU A 236 3.51 -11.13 -0.62
N LYS A 237 3.38 -10.25 0.39
CA LYS A 237 4.21 -10.23 1.58
C LYS A 237 3.84 -11.40 2.50
N PHE A 238 2.56 -11.56 2.79
CA PHE A 238 1.99 -12.69 3.49
C PHE A 238 2.34 -14.00 2.78
N LEU A 239 2.13 -14.08 1.46
CA LEU A 239 2.47 -15.28 0.68
C LEU A 239 3.97 -15.63 0.76
N SER A 240 4.84 -14.61 0.72
CA SER A 240 6.28 -14.83 0.89
C SER A 240 6.62 -15.33 2.29
N ALA A 241 5.97 -14.81 3.32
CA ALA A 241 6.16 -15.24 4.70
C ALA A 241 5.73 -16.70 4.91
N LEU A 242 4.58 -17.11 4.37
CA LEU A 242 4.09 -18.49 4.45
C LEU A 242 5.05 -19.51 3.84
N LEU A 243 5.77 -19.14 2.77
CA LEU A 243 6.70 -20.02 2.06
C LEU A 243 8.14 -19.94 2.61
N GLY A 244 8.42 -19.04 3.56
CA GLY A 244 9.79 -18.79 4.00
C GLY A 244 10.67 -18.12 2.92
N HIS A 245 10.05 -17.37 2.00
CA HIS A 245 10.71 -16.61 0.95
C HIS A 245 11.22 -15.25 1.47
N GLN A 246 12.28 -14.70 0.87
CA GLN A 246 12.87 -13.43 1.29
C GLN A 246 12.04 -12.19 0.88
N GLY A 247 11.05 -12.37 0.01
CA GLY A 247 10.10 -11.33 -0.39
C GLY A 247 10.38 -10.72 -1.76
N GLN A 248 9.60 -9.71 -2.12
CA GLN A 248 9.57 -9.17 -3.49
C GLN A 248 10.77 -8.27 -3.82
N ALA A 249 11.58 -7.90 -2.84
CA ALA A 249 12.80 -7.11 -3.04
C ALA A 249 14.05 -7.98 -3.29
N ALA A 250 13.93 -9.31 -3.21
CA ALA A 250 15.03 -10.24 -3.35
C ALA A 250 15.47 -10.42 -4.82
N SER A 251 16.57 -11.16 -5.05
CA SER A 251 17.14 -11.38 -6.39
C SER A 251 16.33 -12.35 -7.25
N CYS A 252 15.51 -13.22 -6.63
CA CYS A 252 14.51 -14.07 -7.26
C CYS A 252 13.14 -13.73 -6.66
N PRO A 253 12.55 -12.57 -6.98
CA PRO A 253 11.46 -11.98 -6.20
C PRO A 253 10.10 -12.66 -6.40
N CYS A 254 9.96 -13.59 -7.35
CA CYS A 254 8.74 -14.37 -7.57
C CYS A 254 8.68 -15.57 -6.62
N HIS A 255 7.54 -15.74 -5.93
CA HIS A 255 7.28 -16.89 -5.06
C HIS A 255 6.76 -18.13 -5.82
N LEU A 256 6.47 -18.00 -7.12
CA LEU A 256 6.00 -19.10 -7.98
C LEU A 256 7.11 -19.69 -8.85
N CYS A 257 8.17 -18.94 -9.15
CA CYS A 257 9.25 -19.37 -10.03
C CYS A 257 10.63 -18.88 -9.57
N VAL A 258 11.68 -19.47 -10.11
CA VAL A 258 13.09 -19.14 -9.77
C VAL A 258 13.70 -18.07 -10.67
N THR A 259 12.87 -17.37 -11.47
CA THR A 259 13.37 -16.31 -12.36
C THR A 259 14.09 -15.25 -11.54
N SER A 260 15.37 -15.02 -11.85
CA SER A 260 16.17 -13.99 -11.20
C SER A 260 16.14 -12.69 -11.99
N TRP A 261 15.95 -11.56 -11.29
CA TRP A 261 16.17 -10.23 -11.83
C TRP A 261 16.41 -9.19 -10.74
N SER A 262 17.12 -8.11 -11.09
CA SER A 262 17.27 -6.98 -10.17
C SER A 262 16.14 -5.98 -10.32
N LEU A 263 15.70 -5.42 -9.20
CA LEU A 263 14.73 -4.33 -9.13
C LEU A 263 15.38 -2.94 -9.02
N GLN A 264 16.69 -2.89 -8.76
CA GLN A 264 17.42 -1.66 -8.46
C GLN A 264 18.80 -1.62 -9.14
N GLY A 265 19.40 -0.43 -9.14
CA GLY A 265 20.74 -0.22 -9.69
C GLY A 265 20.82 -0.26 -11.21
N SER A 266 22.06 -0.34 -11.72
CA SER A 266 22.38 -0.41 -13.16
C SER A 266 21.90 -1.71 -13.80
N ASN A 267 21.80 -2.79 -13.03
CA ASN A 267 21.48 -4.14 -13.52
C ASN A 267 19.98 -4.45 -13.44
N LYS A 268 19.12 -3.45 -13.21
CA LYS A 268 17.67 -3.63 -13.15
C LYS A 268 17.16 -4.26 -14.46
N LEU A 269 16.26 -5.24 -14.36
CA LEU A 269 15.62 -5.78 -15.57
C LEU A 269 14.54 -4.81 -16.04
N THR A 270 14.80 -4.17 -17.17
CA THR A 270 13.87 -3.27 -17.85
C THR A 270 12.93 -4.04 -18.77
N LEU A 271 11.79 -3.43 -19.11
CA LEU A 271 10.79 -4.08 -19.95
C LEU A 271 11.31 -4.35 -21.36
N ASP A 272 12.09 -3.46 -21.98
CA ASP A 272 12.72 -3.71 -23.28
C ASP A 272 13.56 -4.99 -23.33
N CYS A 273 14.30 -5.27 -22.26
CA CYS A 273 15.16 -6.44 -22.08
C CYS A 273 14.43 -7.72 -21.64
N CYS A 274 13.13 -7.65 -21.34
CA CYS A 274 12.36 -8.77 -20.81
C CYS A 274 12.00 -9.77 -21.93
N ASP A 275 12.28 -11.06 -21.81
CA ASP A 275 11.84 -12.04 -22.83
C ASP A 275 10.43 -12.59 -22.51
N LEU A 276 9.41 -12.07 -23.18
CA LEU A 276 8.00 -12.46 -22.98
C LEU A 276 7.69 -13.90 -23.40
N ASN A 277 8.56 -14.54 -24.17
CA ASN A 277 8.37 -15.93 -24.59
C ASN A 277 9.05 -16.93 -23.64
N LYS A 278 9.80 -16.44 -22.65
CA LYS A 278 10.51 -17.29 -21.70
C LYS A 278 9.52 -17.98 -20.78
N VAL A 279 9.54 -19.31 -20.79
CA VAL A 279 8.81 -20.12 -19.81
C VAL A 279 9.65 -20.18 -18.52
N PRO A 280 9.14 -19.71 -17.38
CA PRO A 280 9.87 -19.74 -16.12
C PRO A 280 9.92 -21.15 -15.54
N GLU A 281 11.00 -21.46 -14.82
CA GLU A 281 11.09 -22.68 -14.00
C GLU A 281 10.33 -22.48 -12.69
N TYR A 282 9.34 -23.33 -12.43
CA TYR A 282 8.43 -23.22 -11.29
C TYR A 282 9.02 -23.79 -10.01
N ARG A 283 8.66 -23.16 -8.89
CA ARG A 283 8.98 -23.66 -7.55
C ARG A 283 8.01 -24.77 -7.15
N THR A 284 8.49 -25.69 -6.34
CA THR A 284 7.71 -26.71 -5.64
C THR A 284 7.98 -26.65 -4.14
N ILE A 285 7.18 -27.33 -3.31
CA ILE A 285 7.51 -27.49 -1.88
C ILE A 285 8.92 -28.08 -1.73
N GLN A 286 9.25 -29.07 -2.56
CA GLN A 286 10.55 -29.72 -2.55
C GLN A 286 11.69 -28.77 -2.91
N SER A 287 11.51 -27.91 -3.93
CA SER A 287 12.52 -26.92 -4.29
C SER A 287 12.72 -25.89 -3.17
N TYR A 288 11.64 -25.46 -2.51
CA TYR A 288 11.71 -24.59 -1.33
C TYR A 288 12.51 -25.23 -0.19
N ALA A 289 12.28 -26.51 0.09
CA ALA A 289 13.02 -27.24 1.12
C ALA A 289 14.52 -27.39 0.77
N ALA A 290 14.85 -27.64 -0.50
CA ALA A 290 16.23 -27.71 -0.96
C ALA A 290 16.94 -26.34 -0.87
N ASP A 291 16.28 -25.29 -1.33
CA ASP A 291 16.80 -23.92 -1.32
C ASP A 291 16.97 -23.37 0.10
N SER A 292 16.14 -23.79 1.06
CA SER A 292 16.26 -23.33 2.46
C SER A 292 17.51 -23.86 3.17
N VAL A 293 18.17 -24.90 2.64
CA VAL A 293 19.46 -25.38 3.18
C VAL A 293 20.58 -24.35 2.95
N THR A 294 20.59 -23.71 1.78
CA THR A 294 21.68 -22.82 1.34
C THR A 294 21.29 -21.34 1.27
N GLY A 295 20.00 -21.04 1.27
CA GLY A 295 19.46 -19.72 0.96
C GLY A 295 19.41 -19.39 -0.53
N ALA A 296 19.56 -20.40 -1.39
CA ALA A 296 19.46 -20.25 -2.84
C ALA A 296 18.08 -19.72 -3.27
N ASN A 297 18.03 -19.14 -4.48
CA ASN A 297 16.81 -18.61 -5.09
C ASN A 297 15.96 -17.74 -4.15
N SER A 298 16.59 -16.93 -3.29
CA SER A 298 15.90 -16.04 -2.35
C SER A 298 15.00 -16.74 -1.33
N VAL A 299 15.31 -17.97 -0.94
CA VAL A 299 14.67 -18.65 0.21
C VAL A 299 15.44 -18.34 1.49
N ARG A 300 14.76 -18.21 2.63
CA ARG A 300 15.42 -17.98 3.92
C ARG A 300 16.13 -19.25 4.39
N VAL A 301 17.33 -19.12 4.94
CA VAL A 301 18.09 -20.26 5.45
C VAL A 301 17.35 -20.89 6.64
N ARG A 302 17.21 -22.22 6.66
CA ARG A 302 16.48 -23.01 7.66
C ARG A 302 15.00 -22.64 7.79
N SER A 303 14.39 -22.08 6.75
CA SER A 303 12.95 -21.92 6.71
C SER A 303 12.24 -23.18 6.21
N SER A 304 10.96 -23.28 6.56
CA SER A 304 10.04 -24.28 6.04
C SER A 304 8.70 -23.59 5.73
N PRO A 305 8.03 -23.95 4.62
CA PRO A 305 6.66 -23.49 4.38
C PRO A 305 5.74 -23.85 5.55
N LEU A 306 4.90 -22.91 5.98
CA LEU A 306 3.93 -23.13 7.06
C LEU A 306 2.74 -23.99 6.59
N CYS A 307 2.41 -23.91 5.30
CA CYS A 307 1.36 -24.70 4.69
C CYS A 307 1.95 -25.72 3.70
N SER A 308 1.46 -26.95 3.78
CA SER A 308 1.80 -28.04 2.86
C SER A 308 0.99 -27.90 1.57
N ILE A 309 1.29 -26.87 0.78
CA ILE A 309 0.65 -26.59 -0.50
C ILE A 309 1.69 -26.32 -1.59
N GLU A 310 1.45 -26.82 -2.79
CA GLU A 310 2.31 -26.49 -3.92
C GLU A 310 2.17 -25.00 -4.28
N PRO A 311 3.27 -24.29 -4.61
CA PRO A 311 3.21 -22.89 -5.03
C PRO A 311 2.22 -22.65 -6.19
N SER A 312 2.03 -23.63 -7.07
CA SER A 312 1.05 -23.55 -8.17
C SER A 312 -0.43 -23.51 -7.75
N ASP A 313 -0.73 -23.81 -6.48
CA ASP A 313 -2.07 -23.69 -5.86
C ASP A 313 -2.24 -22.40 -5.05
N ILE A 314 -1.26 -21.50 -5.10
CA ILE A 314 -1.37 -20.15 -4.55
C ILE A 314 -2.14 -19.27 -5.54
N CYS A 315 -3.15 -18.57 -5.03
CA CYS A 315 -3.96 -17.63 -5.79
C CYS A 315 -3.09 -16.43 -6.21
N ILE A 316 -3.16 -16.04 -7.48
CA ILE A 316 -2.49 -14.84 -7.95
C ILE A 316 -3.26 -13.61 -7.43
N PRO A 317 -2.65 -12.72 -6.61
CA PRO A 317 -3.35 -11.61 -5.96
C PRO A 317 -3.99 -10.66 -6.97
N THR A 318 -5.31 -10.57 -7.06
CA THR A 318 -5.97 -9.77 -8.10
C THR A 318 -5.88 -8.28 -7.79
N PHE A 319 -6.42 -7.86 -6.66
CA PHE A 319 -6.56 -6.46 -6.25
C PHE A 319 -5.20 -5.76 -6.12
N HIS A 320 -4.25 -6.37 -5.42
CA HIS A 320 -2.94 -5.82 -5.18
C HIS A 320 -2.08 -5.77 -6.45
N ILE A 321 -2.26 -6.70 -7.40
CA ILE A 321 -1.57 -6.65 -8.69
C ILE A 321 -2.01 -5.43 -9.49
N PHE A 322 -3.32 -5.25 -9.69
CA PHE A 322 -3.82 -4.11 -10.46
C PHE A 322 -3.39 -2.79 -9.84
N GLN A 323 -3.45 -2.69 -8.51
CA GLN A 323 -2.97 -1.51 -7.80
C GLN A 323 -1.49 -1.24 -8.06
N GLY A 324 -0.63 -2.24 -7.85
CA GLY A 324 0.81 -2.03 -8.01
C GLY A 324 1.26 -1.84 -9.47
N VAL A 325 0.53 -2.38 -10.44
CA VAL A 325 0.80 -2.13 -11.87
C VAL A 325 0.32 -0.73 -12.26
N TYR A 326 -0.87 -0.32 -11.83
CA TYR A 326 -1.37 1.04 -12.08
C TYR A 326 -0.40 2.09 -11.52
N ASP A 327 -0.03 1.98 -10.24
CA ASP A 327 0.82 2.94 -9.55
C ASP A 327 2.22 3.03 -10.18
N ALA A 328 2.82 1.89 -10.54
CA ALA A 328 4.20 1.83 -11.01
C ALA A 328 4.40 2.37 -12.44
N TYR A 329 3.40 2.21 -13.31
CA TYR A 329 3.53 2.51 -14.74
C TYR A 329 2.61 3.63 -15.21
N PHE A 330 1.37 3.69 -14.73
CA PHE A 330 0.35 4.57 -15.27
C PHE A 330 0.20 5.85 -14.45
N ASP A 331 0.04 5.75 -13.13
CA ASP A 331 -0.11 6.95 -12.29
C ASP A 331 1.12 7.86 -12.44
N ASP A 332 2.33 7.29 -12.29
CA ASP A 332 3.60 8.01 -12.49
C ASP A 332 3.73 8.66 -13.89
N TYR A 333 3.13 8.04 -14.90
CA TYR A 333 3.12 8.56 -16.27
C TYR A 333 2.10 9.69 -16.44
N LEU A 334 0.83 9.48 -16.07
CA LEU A 334 -0.24 10.45 -16.24
C LEU A 334 0.06 11.76 -15.50
N ILE A 335 0.57 11.67 -14.28
CA ILE A 335 1.00 12.84 -13.51
C ILE A 335 2.22 13.51 -14.17
N GLY A 336 3.19 12.71 -14.59
CA GLY A 336 4.41 13.20 -15.23
C GLY A 336 4.11 13.95 -16.54
N GLU A 337 3.24 13.39 -17.37
CA GLU A 337 2.81 13.93 -18.65
C GLU A 337 2.03 15.25 -18.48
N ALA A 338 1.14 15.33 -17.48
CA ALA A 338 0.43 16.58 -17.17
C ALA A 338 1.42 17.71 -16.81
N ASN A 339 2.38 17.41 -15.93
CA ASN A 339 3.41 18.37 -15.54
C ASN A 339 4.32 18.75 -16.72
N ARG A 340 4.65 17.79 -17.60
CA ARG A 340 5.46 18.03 -18.80
C ARG A 340 4.77 19.02 -19.75
N LYS A 341 3.46 18.84 -19.96
CA LYS A 341 2.65 19.75 -20.78
C LYS A 341 2.59 21.15 -20.18
N ASP A 342 2.33 21.26 -18.88
CA ASP A 342 2.32 22.55 -18.16
C ASP A 342 3.70 23.25 -18.20
N LEU A 343 4.80 22.49 -18.14
CA LEU A 343 6.16 23.01 -18.31
C LEU A 343 6.42 23.52 -19.72
N ALA A 344 6.01 22.76 -20.75
CA ALA A 344 6.20 23.15 -22.16
C ALA A 344 5.42 24.43 -22.50
N GLU A 345 4.20 24.59 -21.98
CA GLU A 345 3.40 25.81 -22.15
C GLU A 345 4.03 27.02 -21.44
N SER A 346 4.65 26.82 -20.28
CA SER A 346 5.31 27.89 -19.52
C SER A 346 6.61 28.42 -20.17
N LYS A 347 7.31 27.59 -20.95
CA LYS A 347 8.56 27.95 -21.62
C LYS A 347 8.36 27.89 -23.14
N LYS A 348 7.82 28.97 -23.74
CA LYS A 348 7.66 29.13 -25.21
C LYS A 348 8.94 28.67 -25.95
N GLY A 349 8.94 27.45 -26.50
CA GLY A 349 9.99 26.93 -27.39
C GLY A 349 11.17 26.18 -26.74
N ALA A 350 11.15 25.81 -25.45
CA ALA A 350 12.22 24.97 -24.90
C ALA A 350 12.03 23.49 -25.29
N LYS A 351 13.03 22.87 -25.95
CA LYS A 351 13.05 21.42 -26.19
C LYS A 351 12.92 20.68 -24.85
N SER A 352 11.83 19.94 -24.71
CA SER A 352 11.56 19.07 -23.56
C SER A 352 12.66 18.01 -23.45
N ASN A 353 13.61 18.18 -22.52
CA ASN A 353 14.50 17.09 -22.13
C ASN A 353 13.67 15.92 -21.57
N ASN A 354 14.11 14.70 -21.86
CA ASN A 354 13.55 13.37 -21.55
C ASN A 354 13.21 13.06 -20.06
N ASN A 355 12.54 13.96 -19.34
CA ASN A 355 12.04 13.70 -17.98
C ASN A 355 10.56 13.31 -18.05
N ASP A 356 10.33 12.09 -18.52
CA ASP A 356 9.03 11.59 -18.97
C ASP A 356 8.06 11.22 -17.83
N THR A 357 8.52 11.12 -16.57
CA THR A 357 7.67 10.62 -15.47
C THR A 357 7.74 11.46 -14.19
N PHE A 358 6.71 11.34 -13.34
CA PHE A 358 6.61 12.10 -12.10
C PHE A 358 7.75 11.80 -11.11
N LYS A 359 8.20 10.55 -11.04
CA LYS A 359 9.35 10.12 -10.24
C LYS A 359 10.65 10.79 -10.69
N ASP A 360 10.86 10.92 -11.99
CA ASP A 360 12.04 11.60 -12.54
C ASP A 360 12.00 13.11 -12.23
N GLN A 361 10.81 13.72 -12.29
CA GLN A 361 10.58 15.10 -11.90
C GLN A 361 10.86 15.33 -10.39
N LYS A 362 10.40 14.44 -9.51
CA LYS A 362 10.73 14.46 -8.07
C LYS A 362 12.23 14.32 -7.82
N LYS A 363 12.91 13.43 -8.56
CA LYS A 363 14.38 13.26 -8.47
C LYS A 363 15.11 14.53 -8.90
N LYS A 364 14.67 15.18 -9.99
CA LYS A 364 15.21 16.47 -10.43
C LYS A 364 15.02 17.55 -9.36
N LEU A 365 13.83 17.67 -8.77
CA LEU A 365 13.57 18.62 -7.69
C LEU A 365 14.51 18.38 -6.49
N SER A 366 14.69 17.12 -6.08
CA SER A 366 15.64 16.77 -5.01
C SER A 366 17.09 17.13 -5.38
N GLY A 367 17.48 16.95 -6.64
CA GLY A 367 18.77 17.39 -7.17
C GLY A 367 18.95 18.91 -7.06
N LEU A 368 17.97 19.69 -7.52
CA LEU A 368 17.99 21.15 -7.43
C LEU A 368 18.05 21.65 -5.99
N ILE A 369 17.32 21.04 -5.05
CA ILE A 369 17.40 21.37 -3.61
C ILE A 369 18.82 21.16 -3.07
N LYS A 370 19.46 20.04 -3.45
CA LYS A 370 20.85 19.76 -3.03
C LYS A 370 21.82 20.76 -3.66
N GLU A 371 21.66 21.07 -4.94
CA GLU A 371 22.51 22.02 -5.66
C GLU A 371 22.35 23.44 -5.09
N GLU A 372 21.13 23.91 -4.85
CA GLU A 372 20.85 25.20 -4.23
C GLU A 372 21.56 25.32 -2.87
N LYS A 373 21.46 24.30 -2.02
CA LYS A 373 22.13 24.28 -0.72
C LYS A 373 23.67 24.36 -0.87
N GLN A 374 24.23 23.65 -1.84
CA GLN A 374 25.67 23.69 -2.13
C GLN A 374 26.10 25.09 -2.60
N GLN A 375 25.37 25.68 -3.55
CA GLN A 375 25.67 27.02 -4.07
C GLN A 375 25.49 28.11 -3.00
N LYS A 376 24.47 28.03 -2.15
CA LYS A 376 24.29 28.94 -0.99
C LYS A 376 25.47 28.90 -0.02
N ASN A 377 25.94 27.70 0.30
CA ASN A 377 27.11 27.54 1.16
C ASN A 377 28.36 28.14 0.51
N TYR A 378 28.60 27.86 -0.78
CA TYR A 378 29.75 28.39 -1.50
C TYR A 378 29.71 29.92 -1.61
N LEU A 379 28.55 30.50 -1.93
CA LEU A 379 28.34 31.95 -1.94
C LEU A 379 28.66 32.57 -0.57
N SER A 380 28.18 31.97 0.53
CA SER A 380 28.48 32.46 1.88
C SER A 380 29.98 32.45 2.20
N VAL A 381 30.71 31.44 1.74
CA VAL A 381 32.17 31.37 1.92
C VAL A 381 32.87 32.44 1.08
N LEU A 382 32.50 32.61 -0.18
CA LEU A 382 33.07 33.65 -1.06
C LEU A 382 32.79 35.08 -0.55
N THR A 383 31.58 35.35 -0.06
CA THR A 383 31.25 36.66 0.53
C THR A 383 32.12 36.95 1.74
N LYS A 384 32.34 35.97 2.62
CA LYS A 384 33.25 36.13 3.78
C LYS A 384 34.70 36.38 3.34
N ALA A 385 35.16 35.72 2.28
CA ALA A 385 36.49 35.93 1.71
C ALA A 385 36.63 37.35 1.12
N ALA A 386 35.61 37.83 0.41
CA ALA A 386 35.58 39.20 -0.11
C ALA A 386 35.59 40.24 1.03
N ASP A 387 34.83 40.01 2.11
CA ASP A 387 34.83 40.86 3.31
C ASP A 387 36.18 40.84 4.05
N GLU A 388 36.92 39.74 4.00
CA GLU A 388 38.31 39.63 4.50
C GLU A 388 39.29 40.45 3.68
N GLY A 389 39.20 40.36 2.35
CA GLY A 389 40.02 41.18 1.48
C GLY A 389 39.72 42.67 1.61
N LEU A 390 38.45 43.07 1.72
CA LEU A 390 38.08 44.49 1.87
C LEU A 390 38.63 45.10 3.18
N CYS A 391 38.58 44.35 4.28
CA CYS A 391 39.19 44.80 5.53
C CYS A 391 40.72 44.87 5.44
N THR A 392 41.34 43.97 4.68
CA THR A 392 42.78 44.00 4.41
C THR A 392 43.19 45.23 3.62
N ILE A 393 42.45 45.58 2.56
CA ILE A 393 42.62 46.82 1.80
C ILE A 393 42.51 48.04 2.73
N THR A 394 41.46 48.08 3.55
CA THR A 394 41.24 49.17 4.52
C THR A 394 42.40 49.31 5.51
N ALA A 395 42.96 48.19 5.98
CA ALA A 395 44.11 48.19 6.86
C ALA A 395 45.36 48.76 6.16
N PHE A 396 45.61 48.37 4.90
CA PHE A 396 46.70 48.94 4.10
C PHE A 396 46.52 50.44 3.87
N ASP A 397 45.33 50.90 3.50
CA ASP A 397 45.01 52.33 3.33
C ASP A 397 45.29 53.15 4.60
N LEU A 398 44.93 52.61 5.78
CA LEU A 398 45.17 53.26 7.07
C LEU A 398 46.67 53.38 7.37
N ILE A 399 47.44 52.32 7.11
CA ILE A 399 48.89 52.29 7.32
C ILE A 399 49.59 53.26 6.36
N MET A 400 49.17 53.30 5.09
CA MET A 400 49.71 54.22 4.09
C MET A 400 49.42 55.70 4.43
N LYS A 401 48.23 56.00 4.96
CA LYS A 401 47.85 57.37 5.38
C LYS A 401 48.53 57.81 6.68
N ASN A 402 48.81 56.88 7.59
CA ASN A 402 49.47 57.19 8.86
C ASN A 402 50.40 56.04 9.30
N PRO A 403 51.66 56.04 8.85
CA PRO A 403 52.61 54.97 9.17
C PRO A 403 52.90 54.82 10.68
N VAL A 404 52.70 55.89 11.46
CA VAL A 404 52.93 55.90 12.91
C VAL A 404 51.88 55.08 13.67
N ILE A 405 50.68 54.89 13.10
CA ILE A 405 49.65 54.00 13.66
C ILE A 405 50.13 52.54 13.72
N HIS A 406 50.96 52.11 12.76
CA HIS A 406 51.53 50.76 12.77
C HIS A 406 52.51 50.55 13.93
N LEU A 407 53.26 51.60 14.31
CA LEU A 407 54.24 51.58 15.40
C LEU A 407 53.62 51.49 16.80
N LYS A 408 52.30 51.73 16.94
CA LYS A 408 51.57 51.69 18.23
C LYS A 408 51.01 50.32 18.60
N HIS A 409 51.04 49.34 17.70
CA HIS A 409 50.53 47.98 17.93
C HIS A 409 51.70 46.97 17.93
N PRO A 410 52.16 46.47 19.09
CA PRO A 410 53.56 46.06 19.25
C PRO A 410 53.89 44.59 18.93
N VAL A 411 52.98 43.78 18.38
CA VAL A 411 53.30 42.36 18.12
C VAL A 411 53.18 42.06 16.63
N GLN A 412 54.34 41.94 15.97
CA GLN A 412 54.44 41.34 14.65
C GLN A 412 54.15 39.83 14.79
N LEU A 413 52.94 39.43 14.42
CA LEU A 413 52.48 38.04 14.55
C LEU A 413 52.90 37.15 13.36
N CYS A 414 53.47 37.70 12.28
CA CYS A 414 54.02 36.92 11.15
C CYS A 414 55.19 37.62 10.48
N ASP A 415 55.91 36.94 9.60
CA ASP A 415 57.13 37.42 8.93
C ASP A 415 56.92 38.46 7.81
N ALA A 416 55.72 39.03 7.68
CA ALA A 416 55.44 40.12 6.75
C ALA A 416 56.08 41.44 7.22
N ASP A 417 56.73 42.18 6.30
CA ASP A 417 57.30 43.51 6.59
C ASP A 417 56.22 44.52 7.05
N THR A 418 54.96 44.29 6.68
CA THR A 418 53.79 44.99 7.24
C THR A 418 52.71 43.98 7.62
N CYS A 419 52.68 43.60 8.90
CA CYS A 419 51.67 42.69 9.42
C CYS A 419 50.36 43.46 9.74
N ILE A 420 49.33 43.25 8.93
CA ILE A 420 48.04 43.95 9.05
C ILE A 420 47.11 43.37 10.12
N VAL A 421 47.49 42.26 10.73
CA VAL A 421 46.62 41.45 11.59
C VAL A 421 46.05 42.21 12.78
N ASN A 422 46.85 43.10 13.39
CA ASN A 422 46.41 43.92 14.51
C ASN A 422 45.42 45.04 14.10
N HIS A 423 45.27 45.27 12.80
CA HIS A 423 44.32 46.22 12.21
C HIS A 423 43.00 45.54 11.79
N LEU A 424 42.90 44.21 11.94
CA LEU A 424 41.69 43.43 11.66
C LEU A 424 40.87 43.19 12.95
N SER A 425 39.57 42.93 12.81
CA SER A 425 38.66 42.69 13.94
C SER A 425 38.94 41.36 14.67
N LYS A 426 38.87 41.35 16.01
CA LYS A 426 39.11 40.18 16.89
C LYS A 426 38.25 38.93 16.62
N SER A 427 37.16 39.05 15.87
CA SER A 427 36.24 37.96 15.53
C SER A 427 36.70 37.09 14.34
N ARG A 428 37.81 37.42 13.69
CA ARG A 428 38.33 36.71 12.52
C ARG A 428 39.27 35.59 12.95
N ARG A 429 39.19 34.42 12.29
CA ARG A 429 40.08 33.29 12.56
C ARG A 429 41.49 33.65 12.11
N MET A 430 42.48 33.50 12.99
CA MET A 430 43.86 33.96 12.79
C MET A 430 44.83 32.79 12.59
N ASP A 431 44.27 31.60 12.36
CA ASP A 431 44.97 30.32 12.49
C ASP A 431 45.37 29.75 11.12
N GLU A 432 45.23 30.53 10.05
CA GLU A 432 45.53 30.12 8.67
C GLU A 432 46.83 30.78 8.18
N TRP A 433 47.85 29.95 7.90
CA TRP A 433 49.22 30.37 7.60
C TRP A 433 49.69 29.76 6.28
N ILE A 434 50.63 30.45 5.64
CA ILE A 434 51.33 30.00 4.46
C ILE A 434 52.84 30.20 4.63
N LYS A 435 53.61 29.21 4.17
CA LYS A 435 55.06 29.21 4.28
C LYS A 435 55.72 29.56 2.94
N CYS A 436 56.68 30.49 2.96
CA CYS A 436 57.43 30.86 1.77
C CYS A 436 58.43 29.76 1.37
N SER A 437 58.43 29.35 0.11
CA SER A 437 59.34 28.33 -0.43
C SER A 437 60.81 28.80 -0.52
N ASP A 438 61.06 30.11 -0.57
CA ASP A 438 62.41 30.67 -0.70
C ASP A 438 63.06 30.97 0.66
N CYS A 439 62.34 31.68 1.55
CA CYS A 439 62.89 32.10 2.85
C CYS A 439 62.41 31.26 4.05
N ASN A 440 61.52 30.28 3.82
CA ASN A 440 61.01 29.35 4.82
C ASN A 440 60.34 30.01 6.05
N LYS A 441 59.86 31.24 5.87
CA LYS A 441 59.16 32.06 6.87
C LYS A 441 57.64 31.95 6.74
N ASP A 442 56.92 32.25 7.82
CA ASP A 442 55.49 32.02 7.95
C ASP A 442 54.68 33.33 7.87
N TYR A 443 53.63 33.32 7.06
CA TYR A 443 52.80 34.48 6.74
C TYR A 443 51.33 34.14 6.98
N HIS A 444 50.55 35.08 7.50
CA HIS A 444 49.09 34.94 7.46
C HIS A 444 48.59 35.10 6.01
N PHE A 445 47.59 34.33 5.61
CA PHE A 445 46.98 34.47 4.27
C PHE A 445 46.54 35.92 3.94
N PRO A 446 45.91 36.69 4.87
CA PRO A 446 45.60 38.10 4.62
C PRO A 446 46.83 38.98 4.38
N CYS A 447 47.93 38.77 5.12
CA CYS A 447 49.18 39.51 4.92
C CYS A 447 49.83 39.20 3.57
N ALA A 448 49.49 38.05 2.98
CA ALA A 448 49.93 37.62 1.65
C ALA A 448 48.94 38.02 0.53
N SER A 449 47.87 38.76 0.84
CA SER A 449 46.78 39.12 -0.09
C SER A 449 46.07 37.90 -0.72
N ILE A 450 46.00 36.79 0.01
CA ILE A 450 45.32 35.55 -0.42
C ILE A 450 44.04 35.37 0.38
N PHE A 451 42.90 35.43 -0.31
CA PHE A 451 41.58 35.36 0.33
C PHE A 451 40.71 34.23 -0.20
N SER A 452 40.88 33.86 -1.48
CA SER A 452 40.08 32.82 -2.13
C SER A 452 40.19 31.47 -1.40
N PRO A 453 39.06 30.80 -1.08
CA PRO A 453 39.08 29.47 -0.46
C PRO A 453 39.85 28.44 -1.28
N ASP A 454 39.71 28.49 -2.61
CA ASP A 454 40.37 27.56 -3.52
C ASP A 454 41.88 27.79 -3.51
N ALA A 455 42.32 29.06 -3.52
CA ALA A 455 43.74 29.42 -3.41
C ALA A 455 44.34 29.03 -2.06
N LYS A 456 43.61 29.26 -0.95
CA LYS A 456 44.04 28.81 0.39
C LYS A 456 44.20 27.29 0.45
N GLN A 457 43.27 26.54 -0.14
CA GLN A 457 43.31 25.08 -0.18
C GLN A 457 44.47 24.55 -1.04
N GLU A 458 44.69 25.13 -2.22
CA GLU A 458 45.81 24.76 -3.10
C GLU A 458 47.16 25.01 -2.43
N LEU A 459 47.31 26.16 -1.79
CA LEU A 459 48.56 26.57 -1.13
C LEU A 459 48.81 25.87 0.21
N SER A 460 47.79 25.23 0.78
CA SER A 460 47.93 24.37 1.96
C SER A 460 48.46 22.97 1.62
N ARG A 461 48.61 22.62 0.33
CA ARG A 461 49.18 21.33 -0.10
C ARG A 461 50.70 21.34 0.06
N TYR A 462 51.26 20.21 0.50
CA TYR A 462 52.70 20.06 0.75
C TYR A 462 53.60 20.39 -0.46
N SER A 463 53.10 20.22 -1.68
CA SER A 463 53.84 20.47 -2.92
C SER A 463 53.66 21.89 -3.50
N ALA A 464 52.90 22.77 -2.83
CA ALA A 464 52.63 24.10 -3.35
C ALA A 464 53.86 25.01 -3.21
N ILE A 465 54.21 25.70 -4.30
CA ILE A 465 55.30 26.67 -4.31
C ILE A 465 54.68 28.07 -4.21
N TRP A 466 54.98 28.78 -3.12
CA TRP A 466 54.58 30.17 -2.93
C TRP A 466 55.76 31.00 -2.44
N LYS A 467 55.96 32.15 -3.07
CA LYS A 467 57.02 33.09 -2.70
C LYS A 467 56.41 34.31 -2.03
N CYS A 468 56.90 34.61 -0.83
CA CYS A 468 56.48 35.81 -0.11
C CYS A 468 56.91 37.07 -0.84
N THR A 469 56.26 38.15 -0.48
CA THR A 469 56.41 39.45 -1.09
C THR A 469 57.79 40.08 -0.87
N LYS A 470 58.45 39.75 0.24
CA LYS A 470 59.85 40.13 0.50
C LYS A 470 60.82 39.46 -0.47
N CYS A 471 60.67 38.15 -0.70
CA CYS A 471 61.45 37.41 -1.69
C CYS A 471 61.17 37.87 -3.13
N LYS A 472 60.02 38.52 -3.36
CA LYS A 472 59.64 39.16 -4.63
C LYS A 472 60.04 40.64 -4.73
N ASN A 473 60.69 41.23 -3.73
CA ASN A 473 61.03 42.66 -3.66
C ASN A 473 59.82 43.60 -3.86
N MET A 474 58.66 43.23 -3.28
CA MET A 474 57.43 44.01 -3.41
C MET A 474 57.34 45.11 -2.37
N THR A 475 56.82 46.27 -2.77
CA THR A 475 56.53 47.39 -1.87
C THR A 475 55.16 47.25 -1.21
N LEU A 476 54.89 48.07 -0.18
CA LEU A 476 53.56 48.16 0.45
C LEU A 476 52.46 48.54 -0.57
N GLN A 477 52.80 49.38 -1.55
CA GLN A 477 51.88 49.75 -2.63
C GLN A 477 51.53 48.54 -3.50
N ASP A 478 52.51 47.69 -3.83
CA ASP A 478 52.28 46.49 -4.64
C ASP A 478 51.40 45.47 -3.90
N HIS A 479 51.55 45.35 -2.58
CA HIS A 479 50.66 44.55 -1.73
C HIS A 479 49.22 45.03 -1.74
N HIS A 480 49.04 46.34 -1.64
CA HIS A 480 47.73 46.97 -1.66
C HIS A 480 47.05 46.73 -3.00
N THR A 481 47.79 46.88 -4.12
CA THR A 481 47.30 46.55 -5.47
C THR A 481 46.89 45.09 -5.59
N LEU A 482 47.71 44.14 -5.13
CA LEU A 482 47.36 42.71 -5.14
C LEU A 482 46.09 42.40 -4.33
N ALA A 483 45.91 43.07 -3.18
CA ALA A 483 44.71 42.88 -2.37
C ALA A 483 43.45 43.41 -3.10
N ILE A 484 43.56 44.56 -3.78
CA ILE A 484 42.48 45.12 -4.61
C ILE A 484 42.13 44.18 -5.76
N GLU A 485 43.12 43.65 -6.47
CA GLU A 485 42.91 42.69 -7.57
C GLU A 485 42.20 41.43 -7.08
N ALA A 486 42.68 40.84 -5.98
CA ALA A 486 42.08 39.65 -5.39
C ALA A 486 40.62 39.87 -4.92
N VAL A 487 40.31 41.03 -4.34
CA VAL A 487 38.93 41.40 -3.97
C VAL A 487 38.05 41.64 -5.19
N THR A 488 38.59 42.25 -6.24
CA THR A 488 37.86 42.49 -7.49
C THR A 488 37.47 41.17 -8.14
N GLU A 489 38.40 40.21 -8.19
CA GLU A 489 38.13 38.86 -8.69
C GLU A 489 37.09 38.13 -7.84
N LEU A 490 37.23 38.17 -6.50
CA LEU A 490 36.25 37.56 -5.58
C LEU A 490 34.85 38.16 -5.74
N ASN A 491 34.73 39.47 -5.90
CA ASN A 491 33.44 40.12 -6.13
C ASN A 491 32.81 39.70 -7.47
N ALA A 492 33.62 39.51 -8.52
CA ALA A 492 33.15 38.97 -9.79
C ALA A 492 32.65 37.52 -9.63
N GLN A 493 33.35 36.68 -8.86
CA GLN A 493 32.93 35.32 -8.55
C GLN A 493 31.65 35.29 -7.70
N VAL A 494 31.53 36.14 -6.67
CA VAL A 494 30.32 36.30 -5.86
C VAL A 494 29.12 36.66 -6.74
N LYS A 495 29.28 37.62 -7.66
CA LYS A 495 28.22 38.00 -8.60
C LYS A 495 27.82 36.83 -9.51
N PHE A 496 28.79 36.13 -10.09
CA PHE A 496 28.53 34.98 -10.96
C PHE A 496 27.78 33.85 -10.23
N VAL A 497 28.23 33.48 -9.03
CA VAL A 497 27.59 32.44 -8.22
C VAL A 497 26.19 32.87 -7.77
N SER A 498 26.00 34.14 -7.42
CA SER A 498 24.69 34.70 -7.07
C SER A 498 23.70 34.62 -8.23
N GLU A 499 24.10 35.02 -9.44
CA GLU A 499 23.27 34.91 -10.65
C GLU A 499 22.95 33.44 -11.00
N LYS A 500 23.92 32.54 -10.82
CA LYS A 500 23.69 31.10 -10.99
C LYS A 500 22.70 30.55 -9.95
N LEU A 501 22.85 30.94 -8.69
CA LEU A 501 21.96 30.54 -7.60
C LEU A 501 20.53 31.00 -7.87
N GLN A 502 20.33 32.25 -8.31
CA GLN A 502 19.00 32.75 -8.65
C GLN A 502 18.31 31.88 -9.73
N LYS A 503 19.04 31.49 -10.79
CA LYS A 503 18.50 30.60 -11.83
C LYS A 503 18.09 29.24 -11.28
N ILE A 504 18.86 28.67 -10.36
CA ILE A 504 18.56 27.40 -9.70
C ILE A 504 17.32 27.54 -8.81
N GLU A 505 17.23 28.63 -8.03
CA GLU A 505 16.07 28.91 -7.16
C GLU A 505 14.78 29.09 -7.97
N ASP A 506 14.84 29.83 -9.09
CA ASP A 506 13.71 30.03 -9.98
C ASP A 506 13.24 28.71 -10.59
N GLU A 507 14.18 27.88 -11.09
CA GLU A 507 13.86 26.57 -11.66
C GLU A 507 13.30 25.61 -10.60
N ARG A 508 13.88 25.60 -9.39
CA ARG A 508 13.39 24.79 -8.27
C ARG A 508 11.99 25.21 -7.86
N LEU A 509 11.75 26.50 -7.64
CA LEU A 509 10.46 27.02 -7.19
C LEU A 509 9.36 26.76 -8.21
N HIS A 510 9.67 26.92 -9.51
CA HIS A 510 8.75 26.57 -10.59
C HIS A 510 8.38 25.09 -10.56
N LEU A 511 9.37 24.20 -10.48
CA LEU A 511 9.14 22.75 -10.44
C LEU A 511 8.43 22.31 -9.15
N GLU A 512 8.75 22.91 -8.01
CA GLU A 512 8.11 22.64 -6.73
C GLU A 512 6.63 23.02 -6.74
N ASN A 513 6.30 24.20 -7.27
CA ASN A 513 4.91 24.65 -7.38
C ASN A 513 4.07 23.70 -8.25
N LEU A 514 4.63 23.19 -9.35
CA LEU A 514 3.95 22.20 -10.20
C LEU A 514 3.76 20.85 -9.49
N ILE A 515 4.81 20.33 -8.84
CA ILE A 515 4.78 19.01 -8.19
C ILE A 515 3.94 18.98 -6.91
N GLN A 516 4.05 20.02 -6.06
CA GLN A 516 3.48 20.00 -4.72
C GLN A 516 2.18 20.80 -4.60
N LYS A 517 2.02 21.87 -5.39
CA LYS A 517 0.86 22.77 -5.29
C LYS A 517 -0.11 22.63 -6.46
N SER A 518 0.15 21.71 -7.39
CA SER A 518 -0.69 21.45 -8.57
C SER A 518 -1.08 22.74 -9.32
N THR A 519 -0.13 23.68 -9.50
CA THR A 519 -0.46 25.00 -10.07
C THR A 519 -0.78 24.98 -11.56
N GLY A 520 -0.32 23.95 -12.28
CA GLY A 520 -0.46 23.79 -13.72
C GLY A 520 -1.89 23.52 -14.19
N LYS A 521 -2.22 23.98 -15.40
CA LYS A 521 -3.58 23.91 -15.96
C LYS A 521 -3.97 22.46 -16.29
N THR A 522 -3.09 21.74 -16.98
CA THR A 522 -3.28 20.34 -17.37
C THR A 522 -3.37 19.46 -16.12
N ARG A 523 -2.49 19.70 -15.14
CA ARG A 523 -2.53 19.00 -13.86
C ARG A 523 -3.88 19.15 -13.14
N LYS A 524 -4.42 20.37 -13.08
CA LYS A 524 -5.75 20.64 -12.50
C LYS A 524 -6.89 19.98 -13.28
N GLN A 525 -6.81 19.94 -14.61
CA GLN A 525 -7.79 19.25 -15.44
C GLN A 525 -7.80 17.74 -15.16
N LEU A 526 -6.62 17.11 -15.08
CA LEU A 526 -6.50 15.70 -14.72
C LEU A 526 -7.09 15.42 -13.33
N GLU A 527 -6.76 16.25 -12.33
CA GLU A 527 -7.31 16.12 -10.96
C GLU A 527 -8.83 16.30 -10.94
N ALA A 528 -9.38 17.21 -11.74
CA ALA A 528 -10.82 17.40 -11.87
C ALA A 528 -11.52 16.17 -12.47
N VAL A 529 -10.92 15.52 -13.47
CA VAL A 529 -11.43 14.26 -14.03
C VAL A 529 -11.40 13.15 -12.97
N PHE A 530 -10.31 13.01 -12.23
CA PHE A 530 -10.25 12.05 -11.13
C PHE A 530 -11.32 12.32 -10.06
N GLN A 531 -11.56 13.59 -9.72
CA GLN A 531 -12.61 13.98 -8.79
C GLN A 531 -14.01 13.66 -9.33
N SER A 532 -14.30 13.92 -10.61
CA SER A 532 -15.62 13.66 -11.21
C SER A 532 -15.99 12.18 -11.23
N ILE A 533 -14.99 11.29 -11.32
CA ILE A 533 -15.20 9.83 -11.26
C ILE A 533 -15.11 9.27 -9.83
N GLY A 534 -15.00 10.13 -8.81
CA GLY A 534 -14.92 9.75 -7.40
C GLY A 534 -13.61 9.09 -6.98
N CYS A 535 -12.51 9.48 -7.64
CA CYS A 535 -11.15 8.99 -7.42
C CYS A 535 -10.19 10.10 -6.98
N ASP A 536 -10.63 11.00 -6.08
CA ASP A 536 -9.76 12.07 -5.57
C ASP A 536 -8.63 11.48 -4.68
N PRO A 537 -7.35 11.64 -5.06
CA PRO A 537 -6.22 11.12 -4.28
C PRO A 537 -5.99 11.85 -2.95
N ARG A 538 -6.60 13.04 -2.75
CA ARG A 538 -6.49 13.82 -1.50
C ARG A 538 -7.34 13.25 -0.36
N THR A 539 -8.31 12.39 -0.67
CA THR A 539 -9.21 11.82 0.34
C THR A 539 -8.55 10.71 1.17
N TRP A 540 -7.50 10.03 0.66
CA TRP A 540 -6.97 8.79 1.26
C TRP A 540 -5.45 8.56 1.14
N TYR A 541 -4.62 9.54 1.53
CA TYR A 541 -3.15 9.39 1.63
C TYR A 541 -2.41 9.15 0.29
N GLN A 542 -2.40 10.16 -0.59
CA GLN A 542 -1.51 10.36 -1.74
C GLN A 542 -1.53 9.31 -2.88
N THR A 543 -2.15 8.13 -2.69
CA THR A 543 -2.20 7.04 -3.69
C THR A 543 -3.64 6.53 -3.87
N HIS A 544 -3.93 5.96 -5.03
CA HIS A 544 -5.25 5.41 -5.32
C HIS A 544 -5.44 4.05 -4.64
N THR A 545 -6.56 3.88 -3.95
CA THR A 545 -6.99 2.57 -3.41
C THR A 545 -7.42 1.65 -4.55
N GLY A 546 -7.36 0.32 -4.38
CA GLY A 546 -7.79 -0.58 -5.45
C GLY A 546 -9.28 -0.43 -5.84
N THR A 547 -10.15 0.06 -4.95
CA THR A 547 -11.54 0.43 -5.30
C THR A 547 -11.59 1.62 -6.26
N GLN A 548 -10.74 2.62 -6.07
CA GLN A 548 -10.60 3.74 -7.01
C GLN A 548 -10.02 3.25 -8.33
N ILE A 549 -9.03 2.36 -8.31
CA ILE A 549 -8.41 1.81 -9.52
C ILE A 549 -9.43 1.03 -10.35
N ARG A 550 -10.34 0.26 -9.73
CA ARG A 550 -11.47 -0.36 -10.45
C ARG A 550 -12.36 0.64 -11.17
N LYS A 551 -12.56 1.84 -10.60
CA LYS A 551 -13.32 2.90 -11.25
C LYS A 551 -12.50 3.53 -12.39
N ILE A 552 -11.23 3.83 -12.14
CA ILE A 552 -10.32 4.41 -13.14
C ILE A 552 -10.23 3.52 -14.38
N LEU A 553 -10.11 2.19 -14.18
CA LEU A 553 -9.98 1.22 -15.26
C LEU A 553 -11.31 0.90 -15.98
N ARG A 554 -12.38 1.68 -15.79
CA ARG A 554 -13.54 1.58 -16.67
C ARG A 554 -13.26 2.28 -17.99
N LYS A 555 -13.76 1.74 -19.10
CA LYS A 555 -13.44 2.20 -20.45
C LYS A 555 -13.72 3.71 -20.62
N GLU A 556 -14.90 4.14 -20.20
CA GLU A 556 -15.36 5.52 -20.23
C GLU A 556 -14.49 6.49 -19.40
N ASN A 557 -13.92 5.98 -18.30
CA ASN A 557 -13.06 6.77 -17.42
C ASN A 557 -11.64 6.85 -17.98
N ILE A 558 -11.12 5.77 -18.56
CA ILE A 558 -9.86 5.78 -19.32
C ILE A 558 -9.95 6.81 -20.45
N ASP A 559 -11.05 6.81 -21.21
CA ASP A 559 -11.28 7.79 -22.27
C ASP A 559 -11.27 9.23 -21.76
N SER A 560 -11.97 9.48 -20.66
CA SER A 560 -12.04 10.81 -20.03
C SER A 560 -10.67 11.29 -19.52
N ILE A 561 -9.87 10.38 -18.94
CA ILE A 561 -8.52 10.68 -18.44
C ILE A 561 -7.58 10.98 -19.61
N MET A 562 -7.58 10.12 -20.64
CA MET A 562 -6.67 10.26 -21.77
C MET A 562 -6.99 11.46 -22.65
N ALA A 563 -8.25 11.94 -22.66
CA ALA A 563 -8.67 13.15 -23.35
C ALA A 563 -8.02 14.45 -22.82
N VAL A 564 -7.39 14.42 -21.64
CA VAL A 564 -6.62 15.55 -21.09
C VAL A 564 -5.31 15.78 -21.87
N PHE A 565 -4.77 14.72 -22.49
CA PHE A 565 -3.47 14.75 -23.15
C PHE A 565 -3.59 14.83 -24.67
N ASP A 566 -2.49 15.19 -25.33
CA ASP A 566 -2.44 15.25 -26.79
C ASP A 566 -2.46 13.84 -27.39
N ASP A 567 -3.12 13.71 -28.54
CA ASP A 567 -3.16 12.49 -29.32
C ASP A 567 -1.83 12.26 -30.04
N ASN A 568 -0.91 11.59 -29.35
CA ASN A 568 0.38 11.16 -29.89
C ASN A 568 0.56 9.65 -29.75
N SER A 569 1.51 9.09 -30.50
CA SER A 569 1.76 7.65 -30.54
C SER A 569 2.02 7.05 -29.15
N LYS A 570 2.75 7.74 -28.28
CA LYS A 570 3.02 7.26 -26.91
C LYS A 570 1.75 7.22 -26.07
N ASN A 571 0.94 8.28 -26.08
CA ASN A 571 -0.32 8.34 -25.34
C ASN A 571 -1.33 7.32 -25.86
N GLN A 572 -1.38 7.05 -27.16
CA GLN A 572 -2.22 5.99 -27.72
C GLN A 572 -1.80 4.59 -27.24
N ILE A 573 -0.50 4.30 -27.20
CA ILE A 573 -0.02 3.02 -26.69
C ILE A 573 -0.28 2.88 -25.18
N VAL A 574 -0.11 3.96 -24.40
CA VAL A 574 -0.46 3.97 -22.97
C VAL A 574 -1.97 3.74 -22.77
N LYS A 575 -2.81 4.36 -23.60
CA LYS A 575 -4.26 4.12 -23.59
C LYS A 575 -4.59 2.66 -23.87
N ASN A 576 -3.94 2.04 -24.86
CA ASN A 576 -4.10 0.61 -25.15
C ASN A 576 -3.65 -0.28 -23.99
N CYS A 577 -2.56 0.10 -23.30
CA CYS A 577 -2.13 -0.59 -22.08
C CYS A 577 -3.18 -0.49 -20.96
N LEU A 578 -3.80 0.68 -20.76
CA LEU A 578 -4.88 0.86 -19.78
C LEU A 578 -6.11 0.00 -20.13
N TYR A 579 -6.47 -0.10 -21.41
CA TYR A 579 -7.52 -1.01 -21.85
C TYR A 579 -7.18 -2.48 -21.65
N GLY A 580 -5.95 -2.91 -21.96
CA GLY A 580 -5.51 -4.27 -21.65
C GLY A 580 -5.59 -4.58 -20.15
N LEU A 581 -5.17 -3.64 -19.31
CA LEU A 581 -5.28 -3.78 -17.84
C LEU A 581 -6.75 -3.84 -17.38
N SER A 582 -7.64 -3.05 -18.00
CA SER A 582 -9.10 -3.07 -17.76
C SER A 582 -9.74 -4.41 -18.10
N GLN A 583 -9.37 -5.00 -19.25
CA GLN A 583 -9.84 -6.32 -19.67
C GLN A 583 -9.37 -7.40 -18.69
N LEU A 584 -8.08 -7.40 -18.33
CA LEU A 584 -7.52 -8.33 -17.35
C LEU A 584 -8.19 -8.19 -15.97
N MET A 585 -8.49 -6.96 -15.55
CA MET A 585 -9.24 -6.72 -14.32
C MET A 585 -10.66 -7.30 -14.38
N SER A 586 -11.31 -7.24 -15.54
CA SER A 586 -12.63 -7.86 -15.73
C SER A 586 -12.57 -9.40 -15.69
N ILE A 587 -11.50 -9.98 -16.23
CA ILE A 587 -11.22 -11.43 -16.19
C ILE A 587 -10.94 -11.90 -14.75
N SER A 588 -10.37 -11.04 -13.90
CA SER A 588 -10.09 -11.33 -12.48
C SER A 588 -11.33 -11.41 -11.57
N GLY A 589 -12.53 -11.53 -12.13
CA GLY A 589 -13.80 -11.69 -11.42
C GLY A 589 -14.09 -13.12 -10.97
N ASN A 590 -15.31 -13.34 -10.47
CA ASN A 590 -15.81 -14.62 -9.95
C ASN A 590 -16.21 -15.64 -11.04
N LYS A 591 -15.65 -15.52 -12.25
CA LYS A 591 -16.04 -16.33 -13.40
C LYS A 591 -15.15 -17.56 -13.54
N SER A 592 -15.72 -18.67 -14.01
CA SER A 592 -14.99 -19.83 -14.52
C SER A 592 -14.79 -19.72 -16.04
N PHE A 593 -13.67 -20.24 -16.53
CA PHE A 593 -13.26 -20.14 -17.93
C PHE A 593 -13.04 -21.52 -18.54
N SER A 594 -13.62 -21.71 -19.72
CA SER A 594 -13.34 -22.83 -20.61
C SER A 594 -11.93 -22.73 -21.21
N SER A 595 -11.41 -23.84 -21.74
CA SER A 595 -10.07 -23.84 -22.37
C SER A 595 -9.95 -22.84 -23.53
N SER A 596 -11.00 -22.69 -24.35
CA SER A 596 -11.01 -21.72 -25.45
C SER A 596 -11.01 -20.27 -24.98
N GLU A 597 -11.77 -19.96 -23.92
CA GLU A 597 -11.72 -18.63 -23.32
C GLU A 597 -10.34 -18.33 -22.73
N ILE A 598 -9.64 -19.34 -22.21
CA ILE A 598 -8.27 -19.16 -21.71
C ILE A 598 -7.29 -18.92 -22.87
N ASP A 599 -7.51 -19.52 -24.06
CA ASP A 599 -6.73 -19.21 -25.27
C ASP A 599 -6.88 -17.72 -25.64
N ASP A 600 -8.11 -17.20 -25.61
CA ASP A 600 -8.38 -15.78 -25.88
C ASP A 600 -7.71 -14.87 -24.83
N ILE A 601 -7.77 -15.25 -23.55
CA ILE A 601 -7.10 -14.51 -22.46
C ILE A 601 -5.58 -14.51 -22.63
N GLU A 602 -5.00 -15.60 -23.11
CA GLU A 602 -3.57 -15.69 -23.38
C GLU A 602 -3.12 -14.67 -24.44
N GLU A 603 -3.91 -14.48 -25.49
CA GLU A 603 -3.66 -13.44 -26.50
C GLU A 603 -3.78 -12.03 -25.91
N ILE A 604 -4.76 -11.78 -25.03
CA ILE A 604 -4.87 -10.50 -24.30
C ILE A 604 -3.63 -10.23 -23.43
N VAL A 605 -3.11 -11.24 -22.71
CA VAL A 605 -1.90 -11.11 -21.89
C VAL A 605 -0.67 -10.82 -22.76
N LYS A 606 -0.52 -11.53 -23.89
CA LYS A 606 0.57 -11.31 -24.85
C LYS A 606 0.52 -9.90 -25.43
N GLU A 607 -0.64 -9.45 -25.89
CA GLU A 607 -0.82 -8.10 -26.43
C GLU A 607 -0.53 -7.02 -25.38
N PHE A 608 -1.07 -7.18 -24.17
CA PHE A 608 -0.79 -6.29 -23.05
C PHE A 608 0.71 -6.21 -22.74
N GLY A 609 1.42 -7.34 -22.70
CA GLY A 609 2.86 -7.39 -22.49
C GLY A 609 3.65 -6.67 -23.58
N ARG A 610 3.29 -6.84 -24.86
CA ARG A 610 3.92 -6.13 -25.98
C ARG A 610 3.68 -4.63 -25.90
N ASN A 611 2.45 -4.20 -25.61
CA ASN A 611 2.13 -2.78 -25.46
C ASN A 611 2.88 -2.15 -24.28
N MET A 612 2.96 -2.83 -23.13
CA MET A 612 3.72 -2.37 -21.96
C MET A 612 5.21 -2.18 -22.27
N LYS A 613 5.82 -3.09 -23.03
CA LYS A 613 7.21 -2.93 -23.49
C LYS A 613 7.43 -1.67 -24.33
N ILE A 614 6.50 -1.38 -25.24
CA ILE A 614 6.63 -0.23 -26.13
C ILE A 614 6.35 1.08 -25.38
N ALA A 615 5.35 1.11 -24.50
CA ALA A 615 5.01 2.28 -23.69
C ALA A 615 6.09 2.63 -22.67
N PHE A 616 6.67 1.60 -22.02
CA PHE A 616 7.50 1.77 -20.82
C PHE A 616 8.83 1.01 -20.88
N PRO A 617 9.63 1.11 -21.97
CA PRO A 617 10.79 0.24 -22.20
C PRO A 617 11.82 0.29 -21.07
N LYS A 618 12.06 1.48 -20.50
CA LYS A 618 13.06 1.72 -19.44
C LYS A 618 12.56 1.48 -18.01
N LYS A 619 11.28 1.17 -17.83
CA LYS A 619 10.70 0.84 -16.51
C LYS A 619 11.13 -0.57 -16.13
N ASN A 620 11.30 -0.78 -14.82
CA ASN A 620 11.69 -2.08 -14.28
C ASN A 620 10.51 -3.04 -14.30
N LEU A 621 10.75 -4.32 -14.60
CA LEU A 621 9.75 -5.37 -14.44
C LEU A 621 9.43 -5.57 -12.94
N THR A 622 8.24 -5.15 -12.53
CA THR A 622 7.77 -5.37 -11.15
C THR A 622 7.31 -6.82 -10.95
N PRO A 623 7.41 -7.40 -9.73
CA PRO A 623 6.92 -8.75 -9.44
C PRO A 623 5.42 -8.92 -9.74
N LYS A 624 4.62 -7.86 -9.54
CA LYS A 624 3.19 -7.85 -9.87
C LYS A 624 2.94 -7.93 -11.38
N LEU A 625 3.71 -7.20 -12.20
CA LEU A 625 3.60 -7.33 -13.66
C LEU A 625 4.11 -8.69 -14.14
N HIS A 626 5.19 -9.21 -13.55
CA HIS A 626 5.68 -10.56 -13.85
C HIS A 626 4.62 -11.64 -13.59
N LEU A 627 3.85 -11.53 -12.51
CA LEU A 627 2.73 -12.45 -12.25
C LEU A 627 1.67 -12.42 -13.35
N ILE A 628 1.29 -11.23 -13.85
CA ILE A 628 0.38 -11.12 -15.00
C ILE A 628 0.95 -11.82 -16.23
N LEU A 629 2.19 -11.47 -16.60
CA LEU A 629 2.76 -11.85 -17.89
C LEU A 629 3.11 -13.34 -18.00
N TYR A 630 3.51 -13.98 -16.89
CA TYR A 630 4.05 -15.34 -16.93
C TYR A 630 3.23 -16.37 -16.17
N HIS A 631 2.34 -15.95 -15.26
CA HIS A 631 1.70 -16.87 -14.30
C HIS A 631 0.17 -16.90 -14.39
N VAL A 632 -0.48 -15.85 -14.88
CA VAL A 632 -1.96 -15.81 -14.99
C VAL A 632 -2.49 -16.91 -15.91
N VAL A 633 -1.92 -17.09 -17.10
CA VAL A 633 -2.40 -18.13 -18.04
C VAL A 633 -2.17 -19.53 -17.48
N PRO A 634 -0.96 -19.92 -17.01
CA PRO A 634 -0.77 -21.22 -16.35
C PRO A 634 -1.72 -21.46 -15.16
N HIS A 635 -1.97 -20.42 -14.34
CA HIS A 635 -2.90 -20.50 -13.23
C HIS A 635 -4.35 -20.75 -13.71
N LEU A 636 -4.80 -20.04 -14.74
CA LEU A 636 -6.10 -20.25 -15.37
C LEU A 636 -6.24 -21.65 -15.96
N ARG A 637 -5.20 -22.20 -16.59
CA ARG A 637 -5.23 -23.59 -17.11
C ARG A 637 -5.37 -24.63 -16.00
N LYS A 638 -4.80 -24.36 -14.82
CA LYS A 638 -4.89 -25.28 -13.67
C LYS A 638 -6.23 -25.17 -12.93
N HIS A 639 -6.70 -23.95 -12.69
CA HIS A 639 -7.81 -23.67 -11.78
C HIS A 639 -9.11 -23.27 -12.48
N HIS A 640 -9.07 -23.02 -13.79
CA HIS A 640 -10.18 -22.50 -14.59
C HIS A 640 -10.82 -21.21 -14.04
N SER A 641 -10.14 -20.51 -13.15
CA SER A 641 -10.55 -19.21 -12.62
C SER A 641 -9.35 -18.46 -12.08
N TRP A 642 -9.45 -17.13 -12.04
CA TRP A 642 -8.46 -16.26 -11.41
C TRP A 642 -9.02 -15.60 -10.14
N GLY A 643 -10.26 -15.13 -10.18
CA GLY A 643 -10.85 -14.35 -9.09
C GLY A 643 -11.92 -15.05 -8.26
N ARG A 644 -12.22 -16.33 -8.51
CA ARG A 644 -13.25 -17.05 -7.75
C ARG A 644 -12.93 -17.13 -6.26
N THR A 645 -11.66 -17.24 -5.90
CA THR A 645 -11.19 -16.78 -4.59
C THR A 645 -10.12 -15.71 -4.76
N SER A 646 -10.21 -14.65 -3.97
CA SER A 646 -9.24 -13.57 -3.94
C SER A 646 -9.16 -12.92 -2.56
N GLU A 647 -8.13 -12.10 -2.39
CA GLU A 647 -7.92 -11.24 -1.22
C GLU A 647 -9.04 -10.22 -0.96
N GLN A 648 -10.01 -10.05 -1.87
CA GLN A 648 -11.11 -9.08 -1.67
C GLN A 648 -11.96 -9.38 -0.44
N SER A 649 -12.14 -10.67 -0.12
CA SER A 649 -12.93 -11.07 1.04
C SER A 649 -12.27 -10.65 2.35
N ILE A 650 -10.94 -10.78 2.45
CA ILE A 650 -10.21 -10.44 3.68
C ILE A 650 -10.08 -8.92 3.87
N GLU A 651 -9.99 -8.15 2.78
CA GLU A 651 -10.08 -6.68 2.83
C GLU A 651 -11.43 -6.21 3.40
N HIS A 652 -12.54 -6.83 2.96
CA HIS A 652 -13.85 -6.55 3.54
C HIS A 652 -13.94 -6.98 5.00
N LEU A 653 -13.34 -8.11 5.37
CA LEU A 653 -13.25 -8.56 6.76
C LEU A 653 -12.50 -7.54 7.62
N HIS A 654 -11.42 -6.91 7.14
CA HIS A 654 -10.73 -5.84 7.88
C HIS A 654 -11.66 -4.67 8.20
N ALA A 655 -12.47 -4.22 7.24
CA ALA A 655 -13.44 -3.17 7.45
C ALA A 655 -14.50 -3.55 8.50
N GLN A 656 -15.04 -4.78 8.42
CA GLN A 656 -16.01 -5.30 9.39
C GLN A 656 -15.39 -5.43 10.79
N PHE A 657 -14.19 -5.98 10.89
CA PHE A 657 -13.46 -6.16 12.14
C PHE A 657 -13.21 -4.81 12.83
N ASN A 658 -12.80 -3.79 12.06
CA ASN A 658 -12.62 -2.43 12.56
C ASN A 658 -13.94 -1.78 13.04
N ALA A 659 -15.07 -2.08 12.38
CA ALA A 659 -16.38 -1.64 12.86
C ALA A 659 -16.75 -2.31 14.19
N LEU A 660 -16.51 -3.62 14.34
CA LEU A 660 -16.76 -4.34 15.59
C LEU A 660 -15.84 -3.88 16.73
N LYS A 661 -14.56 -3.62 16.45
CA LYS A 661 -13.63 -3.02 17.44
C LYS A 661 -14.15 -1.70 17.99
N ARG A 662 -14.68 -0.83 17.12
CA ARG A 662 -15.29 0.45 17.52
C ARG A 662 -16.56 0.22 18.32
N ARG A 663 -17.44 -0.67 17.86
CA ARG A 663 -18.69 -1.03 18.55
C ARG A 663 -18.45 -1.53 19.98
N PHE A 664 -17.43 -2.34 20.19
CA PHE A 664 -17.08 -2.91 21.50
C PHE A 664 -15.93 -2.18 22.19
N GLN A 665 -15.62 -0.93 21.79
CA GLN A 665 -14.50 -0.18 22.35
C GLN A 665 -14.63 0.03 23.87
N SER A 666 -15.85 0.20 24.38
CA SER A 666 -16.16 0.41 25.80
C SER A 666 -15.91 -0.82 26.68
N VAL A 667 -15.82 -2.03 26.09
CA VAL A 667 -15.51 -3.26 26.82
C VAL A 667 -14.04 -3.25 27.20
N ARG A 668 -13.72 -3.06 28.49
CA ARG A 668 -12.32 -2.94 28.96
C ARG A 668 -11.58 -4.28 28.95
N ASN A 669 -12.27 -5.37 29.27
CA ASN A 669 -11.67 -6.70 29.26
C ASN A 669 -11.42 -7.16 27.81
N ILE A 670 -10.16 -7.43 27.48
CA ILE A 670 -9.70 -7.77 26.12
C ILE A 670 -10.23 -9.12 25.66
N GLU A 671 -10.27 -10.11 26.54
CA GLU A 671 -10.81 -11.44 26.24
C GLU A 671 -12.32 -11.35 25.95
N ALA A 672 -13.07 -10.66 26.82
CA ALA A 672 -14.51 -10.46 26.63
C ALA A 672 -14.82 -9.71 25.34
N LYS A 673 -14.01 -8.68 25.00
CA LYS A 673 -14.11 -7.98 23.72
C LYS A 673 -13.86 -8.90 22.54
N SER A 674 -12.84 -9.75 22.63
CA SER A 674 -12.48 -10.72 21.58
C SER A 674 -13.61 -11.75 21.37
N ARG A 675 -14.21 -12.26 22.45
CA ARG A 675 -15.38 -13.15 22.39
C ARG A 675 -16.57 -12.51 21.68
N LEU A 676 -16.87 -11.24 21.97
CA LEU A 676 -17.95 -10.52 21.31
C LEU A 676 -17.69 -10.31 19.80
N ILE A 677 -16.44 -10.05 19.42
CA ILE A 677 -16.05 -9.91 18.01
C ILE A 677 -16.22 -11.25 17.27
N VAL A 678 -15.65 -12.33 17.82
CA VAL A 678 -15.73 -13.68 17.25
C VAL A 678 -17.18 -14.15 17.14
N GLU A 679 -17.99 -13.92 18.17
CA GLU A 679 -19.41 -14.27 18.17
C GLU A 679 -20.18 -13.55 17.06
N GLU A 680 -20.00 -12.23 16.89
CA GLU A 680 -20.71 -11.49 15.84
C GLU A 680 -20.25 -11.90 14.44
N LEU A 681 -18.96 -12.21 14.23
CA LEU A 681 -18.48 -12.76 12.95
C LEU A 681 -19.08 -14.14 12.68
N GLY A 682 -19.10 -15.03 13.68
CA GLY A 682 -19.68 -16.37 13.54
C GLY A 682 -21.19 -16.35 13.30
N ILE A 683 -21.92 -15.38 13.88
CA ILE A 683 -23.35 -15.18 13.58
C ILE A 683 -23.54 -14.78 12.12
N ARG A 684 -22.69 -13.92 11.56
CA ARG A 684 -22.78 -13.53 10.14
C ARG A 684 -22.57 -14.72 9.22
N ILE A 685 -21.57 -15.56 9.53
CA ILE A 685 -21.32 -16.82 8.82
C ILE A 685 -22.53 -17.74 8.92
N TRP A 686 -23.10 -17.90 10.12
CA TRP A 686 -24.28 -18.73 10.31
C TRP A 686 -25.45 -18.24 9.45
N LEU A 687 -25.71 -16.92 9.42
CA LEU A 687 -26.77 -16.35 8.57
C LEU A 687 -26.48 -16.56 7.07
N HIS A 688 -25.22 -16.41 6.65
CA HIS A 688 -24.79 -16.69 5.29
C HIS A 688 -25.04 -18.15 4.90
N ASP A 689 -24.61 -19.10 5.72
CA ASP A 689 -24.72 -20.54 5.44
C ASP A 689 -26.19 -21.06 5.44
N HIS A 690 -27.14 -20.25 5.97
CA HIS A 690 -28.59 -20.49 5.91
C HIS A 690 -29.30 -19.70 4.79
N GLY A 691 -28.55 -19.04 3.89
CA GLY A 691 -29.13 -18.27 2.78
C GLY A 691 -29.91 -17.02 3.21
N VAL A 692 -29.66 -16.49 4.41
CA VAL A 692 -30.38 -15.33 4.96
C VAL A 692 -29.79 -14.01 4.46
N LEU A 693 -28.46 -13.93 4.41
CA LEU A 693 -27.76 -12.79 3.85
C LEU A 693 -27.78 -12.97 2.34
N ASP A 694 -28.39 -12.02 1.64
CA ASP A 694 -28.40 -12.00 0.18
C ASP A 694 -26.94 -12.00 -0.26
N SER A 695 -26.54 -13.09 -0.89
CA SER A 695 -25.19 -13.36 -1.35
C SER A 695 -24.82 -12.48 -2.53
#